data_AF-A0A519D5T3-F1
#
_entry.id   AF-A0A519D5T3-F1
#
_cell.length_a   1.000
_cell.length_b   1.000
_cell.length_c   1.000
_cell.angle_alpha   90.00
_cell.angle_beta   90.00
_cell.angle_gamma   90.00
#
_symmetry.space_group_name_H-M   'P 1'
#
loop_
_entity.id
_entity.type
_entity.pdbx_description
1 polymer ?
#
loop_
_entity_poly.entity_id
_entity_poly.type
_entity_poly.pdbx_seq_one_letter_code
_entity_poly.pdbx_strand_id
1 'polypeptide(L)'
;MPAKIRSNYRRRLLTTLSISGCSVSEAAQKTGLRLPHASAELKKLRGEGHVSADREGESRGSHQRLTSSGMKLLESDELARLKQVLKTGVPSEAQGCIVARDGESLLLAYAVNPGKGILLIPNQGMEIISDSSGNQGDELEFSWVTPVERRIRWFDSKTLEPTQAPESGQSMQTLAAWTEANQVVGLIRGRTLDYSKSENLAVGTWFKKPKMKNPPPLPNLLRDGDWNLGEAHESAKPVKPEVPLVAVVQERYAASLLTNAASEGAWVLSDRAESNPIPISVLQWWIREVHPRLPAAELRDRLSQVQKAAVTGWRGRRRRSRLTTTWQRFRESWQDVEWQEEPIYENPASFNIQSLDSLAVKSLMHWIIEDAKQPLVLNWPTHRDFDENKFGSLLNNGLNRLLITPHEINSPSLVLAEGPEGWPDSRLRLPTNIEIPILLAEQKEELIAPPDNWTRPWKPSDIIPLSESFDLVKTPDDELEALWVACSLFPEGEENWANRHESKFPLAAWIASSQEHRWSRWQRISRWLNSEWIELLPPEEVPFSELVKLLARATPEWRIHASQVIRKTMILQPDAVIEMRRWCKEKSDAAVCAEQILAVAPWIIPHLGKAMAVWAYQAWQAYPTQDIGPVLEGMKWCACQGFLKKSWSKPIEEVAINLRSGHPLRHWLSILKWTTDGKTMRLDSMRNSFEALPLDWWAHLSIEALSRQLEDEDGRSWLLEQPISWAAACLRPPTEEGRLPGADSQHPGMDMNLVVSIRHHFVNLENEKGEGSSHLLDLIESIEDLEQGSAVKCGRTHPAVSWLVRPVDEWGILDLTPEGFSCDEMVQARLDIRVSGFHSGLLESTQARLP
;
A
#
# COMPACT_ATOMS: atom_id res chain seq x y z
N MET A 1 -51.09 7.21 -32.99
CA MET A 1 -49.85 7.86 -33.48
C MET A 1 -49.38 8.85 -32.42
N PRO A 2 -48.11 8.80 -31.99
CA PRO A 2 -47.60 9.72 -30.97
C PRO A 2 -47.60 11.16 -31.48
N ALA A 3 -48.02 12.12 -30.65
CA ALA A 3 -48.24 13.51 -31.02
C ALA A 3 -47.29 14.45 -30.26
N LYS A 4 -46.54 15.27 -31.00
CA LYS A 4 -45.59 16.23 -30.44
C LYS A 4 -46.30 17.47 -29.89
N ILE A 5 -46.02 17.81 -28.64
CA ILE A 5 -46.44 19.07 -28.00
C ILE A 5 -45.60 20.20 -28.60
N ARG A 6 -46.27 21.15 -29.27
CA ARG A 6 -45.62 22.29 -29.95
C ARG A 6 -45.21 23.41 -28.99
N SER A 7 -45.88 23.53 -27.84
CA SER A 7 -45.58 24.55 -26.83
C SER A 7 -44.55 24.06 -25.84
N ASN A 8 -43.34 24.65 -25.85
CA ASN A 8 -42.28 24.33 -24.89
C ASN A 8 -42.70 24.64 -23.45
N TYR A 9 -43.48 25.71 -23.23
CA TYR A 9 -43.98 26.08 -21.90
C TYR A 9 -44.92 25.02 -21.33
N ARG A 10 -45.83 24.50 -22.17
CA ARG A 10 -46.75 23.43 -21.80
C ARG A 10 -46.00 22.15 -21.44
N ARG A 11 -44.99 21.78 -22.23
CA ARG A 11 -44.13 20.61 -21.94
C ARG A 11 -43.39 20.78 -20.62
N ARG A 12 -42.71 21.91 -20.39
CA ARG A 12 -41.98 22.18 -19.14
C ARG A 12 -42.88 22.09 -17.91
N LEU A 13 -44.12 22.58 -17.98
CA LEU A 13 -45.10 22.45 -16.91
C LEU A 13 -45.49 20.99 -16.67
N LEU A 14 -45.79 20.22 -17.72
CA LEU A 14 -46.13 18.80 -17.61
C LEU A 14 -44.95 17.96 -17.07
N THR A 15 -43.73 18.21 -17.55
CA THR A 15 -42.52 17.56 -17.05
C THR A 15 -42.29 17.88 -15.56
N THR A 16 -42.44 19.15 -15.15
CA THR A 16 -42.29 19.56 -13.74
C THR A 16 -43.32 18.88 -12.84
N LEU A 17 -44.58 18.85 -13.26
CA LEU A 17 -45.69 18.20 -12.54
C LEU A 17 -45.59 16.67 -12.52
N SER A 18 -44.85 16.07 -13.44
CA SER A 18 -44.59 14.62 -13.43
C SER A 18 -43.63 14.18 -12.32
N ILE A 19 -42.85 15.11 -11.76
CA ILE A 19 -41.87 14.85 -10.69
C ILE A 19 -42.54 15.04 -9.32
N SER A 20 -43.16 16.21 -9.10
CA SER A 20 -43.86 16.52 -7.86
C SER A 20 -44.99 17.51 -8.10
N GLY A 21 -46.07 17.36 -7.34
CA GLY A 21 -47.16 18.33 -7.34
C GLY A 21 -46.70 19.65 -6.74
N CYS A 22 -46.97 20.76 -7.42
CA CYS A 22 -46.49 22.08 -7.00
C CYS A 22 -47.58 23.14 -7.09
N SER A 23 -47.42 24.21 -6.30
CA SER A 23 -48.27 25.38 -6.42
C SER A 23 -48.05 26.11 -7.76
N VAL A 24 -48.99 26.96 -8.18
CA VAL A 24 -48.84 27.74 -9.43
C VAL A 24 -47.60 28.64 -9.39
N SER A 25 -47.26 29.17 -8.22
CA SER A 25 -46.07 30.02 -8.01
C SER A 25 -44.77 29.23 -8.12
N GLU A 26 -44.71 28.05 -7.49
CA GLU A 26 -43.57 27.14 -7.61
C GLU A 26 -43.38 26.64 -9.04
N ALA A 27 -44.47 26.29 -9.72
CA ALA A 27 -44.45 25.85 -11.11
C ALA A 27 -43.90 26.96 -12.03
N ALA A 28 -44.31 28.21 -11.82
CA ALA A 28 -43.81 29.36 -12.54
C ALA A 28 -42.30 29.56 -12.32
N GLN A 29 -41.83 29.46 -11.08
CA GLN A 29 -40.42 29.58 -10.72
C GLN A 29 -39.57 28.45 -11.34
N LYS A 30 -39.97 27.19 -11.15
CA LYS A 30 -39.26 26.01 -11.66
C LYS A 30 -39.17 25.97 -13.20
N THR A 31 -40.19 26.49 -13.89
CA THR A 31 -40.23 26.51 -15.36
C THR A 31 -39.64 27.78 -15.99
N GLY A 32 -39.27 28.77 -15.17
CA GLY A 32 -38.83 30.09 -15.63
C GLY A 32 -39.94 30.91 -16.31
N LEU A 33 -41.20 30.57 -16.05
CA LEU A 33 -42.37 31.24 -16.62
C LEU A 33 -42.81 32.42 -15.75
N ARG A 34 -43.27 33.51 -16.37
CA ARG A 34 -43.98 34.55 -15.61
C ARG A 34 -45.27 33.97 -15.06
N LEU A 35 -45.58 34.30 -13.81
CA LEU A 35 -46.74 33.77 -13.07
C LEU A 35 -48.06 33.82 -13.86
N PRO A 36 -48.42 34.90 -14.59
CA PRO A 36 -49.67 34.94 -15.36
C PRO A 36 -49.73 33.91 -16.50
N HIS A 37 -48.59 33.62 -17.15
CA HIS A 37 -48.53 32.64 -18.24
C HIS A 37 -48.61 31.20 -17.72
N ALA A 38 -47.91 30.90 -16.62
CA ALA A 38 -48.02 29.61 -15.96
C ALA A 38 -49.45 29.35 -15.46
N SER A 39 -50.08 30.35 -14.85
CA SER A 39 -51.47 30.27 -14.38
C SER A 39 -52.46 30.02 -15.52
N ALA A 40 -52.35 30.76 -16.63
CA ALA A 40 -53.22 30.62 -17.78
C ALA A 40 -53.08 29.24 -18.45
N GLU A 41 -51.86 28.73 -18.59
CA GLU A 41 -51.63 27.42 -19.20
C GLU A 41 -52.08 26.27 -18.29
N LEU A 42 -51.84 26.35 -16.98
CA LEU A 42 -52.37 25.38 -16.01
C LEU A 42 -53.90 25.37 -16.00
N LYS A 43 -54.55 26.54 -16.14
CA LYS A 43 -56.01 26.62 -16.27
C LYS A 43 -56.52 25.88 -17.51
N LYS A 44 -55.83 26.02 -18.66
CA LYS A 44 -56.16 25.27 -19.88
C LYS A 44 -55.96 23.77 -19.69
N LEU A 45 -54.83 23.35 -19.12
CA LEU A 45 -54.53 21.94 -18.85
C LEU A 45 -55.54 21.30 -17.90
N ARG A 46 -56.06 22.05 -16.92
CA ARG A 46 -57.19 21.60 -16.08
C ARG A 46 -58.48 21.45 -16.88
N GLY A 47 -58.81 22.44 -17.73
CA GLY A 47 -59.99 22.38 -18.60
C GLY A 47 -59.98 21.21 -19.58
N GLU A 48 -58.79 20.77 -19.99
CA GLU A 48 -58.56 19.59 -20.84
C GLU A 48 -58.44 18.28 -20.04
N GLY A 49 -58.50 18.33 -18.71
CA GLY A 49 -58.43 17.16 -17.82
C GLY A 49 -57.03 16.55 -17.64
N HIS A 50 -55.97 17.24 -18.07
CA HIS A 50 -54.59 16.77 -17.95
C HIS A 50 -53.94 17.08 -16.59
N VAL A 51 -54.48 18.05 -15.86
CA VAL A 51 -54.00 18.47 -14.53
C VAL A 51 -55.19 18.58 -13.58
N SER A 52 -55.01 18.19 -12.32
CA SER A 52 -55.99 18.37 -11.24
C SER A 52 -55.38 19.19 -10.10
N ALA A 53 -56.23 19.80 -9.27
CA ALA A 53 -55.81 20.49 -8.05
C ALA A 53 -56.30 19.72 -6.82
N ASP A 54 -55.48 19.66 -5.76
CA ASP A 54 -55.78 18.89 -4.53
C ASP A 54 -57.01 19.39 -3.74
N ARG A 55 -57.51 20.61 -4.04
CA ARG A 55 -58.73 21.17 -3.45
C ARG A 55 -59.71 21.56 -4.55
N GLU A 56 -61.01 21.31 -4.35
CA GLU A 56 -62.09 21.54 -5.31
C GLU A 56 -62.39 23.03 -5.64
N GLY A 57 -61.52 23.97 -5.26
CA GLY A 57 -61.68 25.38 -5.58
C GLY A 57 -60.34 26.04 -5.87
N GLU A 58 -60.36 27.08 -6.71
CA GLU A 58 -59.23 27.95 -7.11
C GLU A 58 -58.66 28.76 -5.91
N SER A 59 -58.46 28.14 -4.75
CA SER A 59 -57.82 28.75 -3.59
C SER A 59 -56.33 28.97 -3.89
N ARG A 60 -55.82 30.16 -3.57
CA ARG A 60 -54.41 30.50 -3.72
C ARG A 60 -53.55 29.48 -2.95
N GLY A 61 -52.58 28.87 -3.63
CA GLY A 61 -51.66 27.89 -3.05
C GLY A 61 -52.03 26.42 -3.22
N SER A 62 -53.13 26.08 -3.93
CA SER A 62 -53.45 24.66 -4.21
C SER A 62 -52.37 23.97 -5.05
N HIS A 63 -51.87 22.82 -4.59
CA HIS A 63 -50.95 21.98 -5.38
C HIS A 63 -51.67 21.43 -6.61
N GLN A 64 -51.03 21.61 -7.76
CA GLN A 64 -51.44 21.02 -9.02
C GLN A 64 -50.75 19.67 -9.17
N ARG A 65 -51.46 18.65 -9.65
CA ARG A 65 -50.94 17.32 -9.93
C ARG A 65 -51.29 16.87 -11.35
N LEU A 66 -50.42 16.06 -11.93
CA LEU A 66 -50.66 15.50 -13.25
C LEU A 66 -51.69 14.36 -13.16
N THR A 67 -52.68 14.35 -14.07
CA THR A 67 -53.64 13.24 -14.16
C THR A 67 -53.08 12.11 -15.03
N SER A 68 -53.74 10.94 -15.03
CA SER A 68 -53.39 9.84 -15.94
C SER A 68 -53.47 10.25 -17.42
N SER A 69 -54.41 11.11 -17.78
CA SER A 69 -54.52 11.71 -19.12
C SER A 69 -53.32 12.61 -19.43
N GLY A 70 -52.89 13.44 -18.48
CA GLY A 70 -51.70 14.28 -18.62
C GLY A 70 -50.40 13.47 -18.77
N MET A 71 -50.27 12.36 -18.05
CA MET A 71 -49.10 11.47 -18.16
C MET A 71 -49.03 10.80 -19.54
N LYS A 72 -50.17 10.33 -20.07
CA LYS A 72 -50.27 9.79 -21.44
C LYS A 72 -49.93 10.83 -22.50
N LEU A 73 -50.36 12.09 -22.30
CA LEU A 73 -50.01 13.18 -23.22
C LEU A 73 -48.50 13.44 -23.23
N LEU A 74 -47.86 13.46 -22.05
CA LEU A 74 -46.42 13.65 -21.93
C LEU A 74 -45.65 12.49 -22.59
N GLU A 75 -46.03 11.24 -22.32
CA GLU A 75 -45.45 10.05 -22.95
C GLU A 75 -45.62 10.05 -24.48
N SER A 76 -46.76 10.52 -24.98
CA SER A 76 -47.00 10.67 -26.42
C SER A 76 -46.03 11.66 -27.07
N ASP A 77 -45.69 12.77 -26.40
CA ASP A 77 -44.69 13.74 -26.87
C ASP A 77 -43.29 13.14 -26.89
N GLU A 78 -42.95 12.37 -25.86
CA GLU A 78 -41.65 11.71 -25.72
C GLU A 78 -41.41 10.68 -26.82
N LEU A 79 -42.39 9.80 -27.07
CA LEU A 79 -42.33 8.83 -28.16
C LEU A 79 -42.29 9.51 -29.54
N ALA A 80 -42.98 10.64 -29.71
CA ALA A 80 -42.93 11.40 -30.96
C ALA A 80 -41.52 11.96 -31.22
N ARG A 81 -40.79 12.37 -30.18
CA ARG A 81 -39.40 12.86 -30.28
C ARG A 81 -38.41 11.72 -30.45
N LEU A 82 -38.59 10.63 -29.73
CA LEU A 82 -37.79 9.41 -29.93
C LEU A 82 -37.89 8.94 -31.39
N LYS A 83 -39.11 8.90 -31.95
CA LYS A 83 -39.33 8.58 -33.37
C LYS A 83 -38.58 9.50 -34.33
N GLN A 84 -38.37 10.78 -33.98
CA GLN A 84 -37.59 11.71 -34.80
C GLN A 84 -36.10 11.38 -34.78
N VAL A 85 -35.57 11.03 -33.61
CA VAL A 85 -34.16 10.63 -33.43
C VAL A 85 -33.88 9.28 -34.10
N LEU A 86 -34.79 8.32 -33.99
CA LEU A 86 -34.61 6.98 -34.58
C LEU A 86 -34.67 6.96 -36.12
N LYS A 87 -35.08 8.06 -36.79
CA LYS A 87 -35.07 8.14 -38.26
C LYS A 87 -33.67 7.95 -38.86
N THR A 88 -32.62 8.32 -38.13
CA THR A 88 -31.23 8.16 -38.56
C THR A 88 -30.67 6.77 -38.24
N GLY A 89 -31.45 5.89 -37.61
CA GLY A 89 -31.00 4.59 -37.08
C GLY A 89 -30.22 4.73 -35.77
N VAL A 90 -30.09 3.63 -35.03
CA VAL A 90 -29.18 3.54 -33.87
C VAL A 90 -27.80 3.12 -34.37
N PRO A 91 -26.75 3.96 -34.19
CA PRO A 91 -25.40 3.63 -34.62
C PRO A 91 -24.85 2.38 -33.91
N SER A 92 -23.95 1.64 -34.58
CA SER A 92 -23.21 0.54 -33.95
C SER A 92 -22.37 1.06 -32.79
N GLU A 93 -22.33 0.33 -31.67
CA GLU A 93 -21.63 0.69 -30.42
C GLU A 93 -22.20 1.91 -29.66
N ALA A 94 -23.37 2.43 -30.04
CA ALA A 94 -24.03 3.48 -29.29
C ALA A 94 -24.51 2.98 -27.92
N GLN A 95 -24.22 3.75 -26.86
CA GLN A 95 -24.78 3.49 -25.53
C GLN A 95 -26.08 4.27 -25.33
N GLY A 96 -26.10 5.56 -25.67
CA GLY A 96 -27.27 6.41 -25.49
C GLY A 96 -27.30 7.66 -26.36
N CYS A 97 -28.39 8.42 -26.26
CA CYS A 97 -28.67 9.63 -27.03
C CYS A 97 -29.51 10.63 -26.23
N ILE A 98 -29.28 11.91 -26.45
CA ILE A 98 -30.13 12.99 -25.90
C ILE A 98 -31.34 13.20 -26.82
N VAL A 99 -32.54 12.82 -26.38
CA VAL A 99 -33.80 12.93 -27.16
C VAL A 99 -34.43 14.31 -27.03
N ALA A 100 -34.32 14.91 -25.84
CA ALA A 100 -34.76 16.28 -25.59
C ALA A 100 -34.03 16.89 -24.40
N ARG A 101 -33.90 18.22 -24.42
CA ARG A 101 -33.33 19.02 -23.35
C ARG A 101 -34.21 20.23 -23.07
N ASP A 102 -34.51 20.47 -21.79
CA ASP A 102 -35.24 21.62 -21.27
C ASP A 102 -34.62 22.09 -19.95
N GLY A 103 -33.68 23.04 -20.02
CA GLY A 103 -32.93 23.45 -18.83
C GLY A 103 -32.19 22.26 -18.22
N GLU A 104 -32.39 22.02 -16.93
CA GLU A 104 -31.83 20.88 -16.18
C GLU A 104 -32.50 19.54 -16.51
N SER A 105 -33.67 19.54 -17.15
CA SER A 105 -34.41 18.31 -17.46
C SER A 105 -33.95 17.73 -18.80
N LEU A 106 -33.60 16.45 -18.79
CA LEU A 106 -33.17 15.68 -19.95
C LEU A 106 -34.10 14.50 -20.19
N LEU A 107 -34.33 14.20 -21.46
CA LEU A 107 -34.90 12.95 -21.91
C LEU A 107 -33.82 12.17 -22.67
N LEU A 108 -33.46 11.01 -22.13
CA LEU A 108 -32.37 10.18 -22.63
C LEU A 108 -32.93 8.89 -23.22
N ALA A 109 -32.36 8.47 -24.34
CA ALA A 109 -32.55 7.15 -24.92
C ALA A 109 -31.28 6.33 -24.72
N TYR A 110 -31.41 5.06 -24.38
CA TYR A 110 -30.31 4.12 -24.18
C TYR A 110 -30.54 2.89 -25.05
N ALA A 111 -29.52 2.49 -25.81
CA ALA A 111 -29.53 1.26 -26.59
C ALA A 111 -29.07 0.04 -25.77
N VAL A 112 -28.35 0.29 -24.66
CA VAL A 112 -27.85 -0.71 -23.72
C VAL A 112 -28.28 -0.30 -22.31
N ASN A 113 -28.57 -1.26 -21.43
CA ASN A 113 -28.91 -0.96 -20.04
C ASN A 113 -27.71 -0.27 -19.33
N PRO A 114 -27.84 0.99 -18.88
CA PRO A 114 -26.72 1.76 -18.32
C PRO A 114 -26.32 1.37 -16.89
N GLY A 115 -26.97 0.36 -16.28
CA GLY A 115 -26.71 -0.03 -14.89
C GLY A 115 -27.60 0.72 -13.89
N LYS A 116 -27.38 0.49 -12.58
CA LYS A 116 -28.09 1.17 -11.49
C LYS A 116 -27.34 2.45 -11.06
N GLY A 117 -28.05 3.41 -10.48
CA GLY A 117 -27.45 4.63 -9.93
C GLY A 117 -27.59 5.89 -10.82
N ILE A 118 -26.70 6.86 -10.64
CA ILE A 118 -26.63 8.06 -11.47
C ILE A 118 -26.10 7.74 -12.86
N LEU A 119 -26.61 8.44 -13.85
CA LEU A 119 -26.25 8.27 -15.26
C LEU A 119 -25.12 9.23 -15.63
N LEU A 120 -24.21 8.75 -16.48
CA LEU A 120 -23.09 9.54 -16.98
C LEU A 120 -23.33 9.95 -18.44
N ILE A 121 -23.11 11.22 -18.76
CA ILE A 121 -23.20 11.75 -20.13
C ILE A 121 -21.87 12.44 -20.49
N PRO A 122 -21.23 12.08 -21.62
CA PRO A 122 -20.04 12.80 -22.11
C PRO A 122 -20.40 14.19 -22.63
N ASN A 123 -19.44 15.11 -22.66
CA ASN A 123 -19.65 16.43 -23.27
C ASN A 123 -19.50 16.40 -24.81
N GLN A 124 -19.06 15.29 -25.40
CA GLN A 124 -18.85 15.12 -26.85
C GLN A 124 -19.61 13.91 -27.42
N GLY A 125 -20.05 14.01 -28.69
CA GLY A 125 -20.79 12.98 -29.42
C GLY A 125 -19.90 12.02 -30.20
N MET A 126 -20.50 10.96 -30.76
CA MET A 126 -19.78 9.92 -31.49
C MET A 126 -19.06 10.41 -32.77
N GLU A 127 -19.53 11.50 -33.39
CA GLU A 127 -19.03 12.01 -34.69
C GLU A 127 -17.73 12.85 -34.61
N ILE A 128 -17.23 13.18 -33.41
CA ILE A 128 -16.09 14.11 -33.22
C ILE A 128 -14.75 13.38 -32.97
N ILE A 129 -14.73 12.04 -32.89
CA ILE A 129 -13.49 11.28 -32.75
C ILE A 129 -12.80 11.17 -34.12
N SER A 130 -12.31 12.28 -34.66
CA SER A 130 -11.24 12.26 -35.65
C SER A 130 -9.94 11.99 -34.92
N ASP A 131 -9.21 10.96 -35.34
CA ASP A 131 -7.87 10.62 -34.85
C ASP A 131 -6.96 11.86 -34.86
N SER A 132 -6.83 12.51 -33.71
CA SER A 132 -5.85 13.57 -33.50
C SER A 132 -4.61 12.96 -32.88
N SER A 133 -3.57 12.84 -33.69
CA SER A 133 -2.22 12.51 -33.25
C SER A 133 -1.54 13.77 -32.70
N GLY A 134 -1.42 13.86 -31.38
CA GLY A 134 -0.36 14.66 -30.74
C GLY A 134 -0.81 15.76 -29.79
N ASN A 135 -0.27 15.65 -28.57
CA ASN A 135 -0.07 16.65 -27.52
C ASN A 135 -1.26 17.03 -26.61
N GLN A 136 -1.13 16.58 -25.36
CA GLN A 136 -1.70 17.08 -24.10
C GLN A 136 -3.03 17.84 -24.13
N GLY A 137 -4.05 17.26 -23.48
CA GLY A 137 -4.80 18.05 -22.48
C GLY A 137 -6.31 18.24 -22.62
N ASP A 138 -7.02 17.57 -23.53
CA ASP A 138 -8.49 17.56 -23.48
C ASP A 138 -8.97 16.25 -22.84
N GLU A 139 -9.00 16.23 -21.51
CA GLU A 139 -9.76 15.23 -20.78
C GLU A 139 -11.22 15.32 -21.24
N LEU A 140 -11.79 14.22 -21.75
CA LEU A 140 -13.22 14.14 -22.03
C LEU A 140 -13.97 14.54 -20.75
N GLU A 141 -14.59 15.72 -20.74
CA GLU A 141 -15.40 16.15 -19.62
C GLU A 141 -16.75 15.40 -19.64
N PHE A 142 -17.22 14.99 -18.46
CA PHE A 142 -18.47 14.27 -18.29
C PHE A 142 -19.39 14.97 -17.28
N SER A 143 -20.69 14.77 -17.44
CA SER A 143 -21.72 15.34 -16.58
C SER A 143 -22.56 14.23 -15.93
N TRP A 144 -22.81 14.37 -14.62
CA TRP A 144 -23.72 13.49 -13.88
C TRP A 144 -25.18 13.88 -14.10
N VAL A 145 -26.01 12.86 -14.30
CA VAL A 145 -27.46 12.98 -14.47
C VAL A 145 -28.17 12.01 -13.53
N THR A 146 -29.02 12.54 -12.66
CA THR A 146 -29.83 11.69 -11.79
C THR A 146 -31.11 11.23 -12.49
N PRO A 147 -31.44 9.93 -12.51
CA PRO A 147 -32.70 9.43 -13.03
C PRO A 147 -33.87 9.81 -12.13
N VAL A 148 -34.91 10.39 -12.74
CA VAL A 148 -36.14 10.80 -12.05
C VAL A 148 -37.18 9.69 -12.03
N GLU A 149 -37.18 8.84 -13.06
CA GLU A 149 -38.10 7.70 -13.15
C GLU A 149 -37.59 6.52 -12.31
N ARG A 150 -38.52 5.69 -11.81
CA ARG A 150 -38.19 4.49 -11.03
C ARG A 150 -37.42 3.46 -11.85
N ARG A 151 -37.75 3.32 -13.14
CA ARG A 151 -37.18 2.36 -14.08
C ARG A 151 -37.14 2.93 -15.48
N ILE A 152 -36.19 2.46 -16.28
CA ILE A 152 -36.10 2.76 -17.72
C ILE A 152 -37.29 2.10 -18.43
N ARG A 153 -37.98 2.84 -19.30
CA ARG A 153 -39.09 2.34 -20.12
C ARG A 153 -38.56 1.85 -21.46
N TRP A 154 -38.70 0.56 -21.75
CA TRP A 154 -38.14 -0.04 -22.96
C TRP A 154 -39.18 -0.11 -24.09
N PHE A 155 -38.76 0.25 -25.29
CA PHE A 155 -39.60 0.25 -26.49
C PHE A 155 -38.88 -0.40 -27.67
N ASP A 156 -39.62 -1.05 -28.55
CA ASP A 156 -39.09 -1.51 -29.84
C ASP A 156 -38.81 -0.30 -30.76
N SER A 157 -37.61 -0.23 -31.37
CA SER A 157 -37.22 0.91 -32.21
C SER A 157 -38.06 1.10 -33.47
N LYS A 158 -38.70 0.03 -33.99
CA LYS A 158 -39.49 0.07 -35.23
C LYS A 158 -40.96 0.33 -34.92
N THR A 159 -41.54 -0.37 -33.94
CA THR A 159 -42.97 -0.29 -33.63
C THR A 159 -43.29 0.77 -32.57
N LEU A 160 -42.33 1.13 -31.71
CA LEU A 160 -42.51 1.94 -30.50
C LEU A 160 -43.48 1.32 -29.49
N GLU A 161 -43.67 0.00 -29.55
CA GLU A 161 -44.46 -0.74 -28.56
C GLU A 161 -43.61 -1.05 -27.32
N PRO A 162 -44.20 -1.03 -26.11
CA PRO A 162 -43.48 -1.37 -24.89
C PRO A 162 -42.92 -2.80 -24.92
N THR A 163 -41.66 -2.97 -24.50
CA THR A 163 -40.96 -4.25 -24.44
C THR A 163 -40.18 -4.38 -23.13
N GLN A 164 -39.48 -5.49 -22.93
CA GLN A 164 -38.60 -5.70 -21.78
C GLN A 164 -37.18 -5.18 -22.07
N ALA A 165 -36.38 -5.03 -21.00
CA ALA A 165 -34.97 -4.66 -21.14
C ALA A 165 -34.23 -5.70 -21.99
N PRO A 166 -33.24 -5.29 -22.79
CA PRO A 166 -32.38 -6.24 -23.50
C PRO A 166 -31.67 -7.15 -22.48
N GLU A 167 -31.65 -8.46 -22.74
CA GLU A 167 -30.95 -9.43 -21.88
C GLU A 167 -29.44 -9.12 -21.88
N SER A 168 -28.91 -8.77 -20.71
CA SER A 168 -27.48 -8.53 -20.52
C SER A 168 -26.68 -9.79 -20.84
N GLY A 169 -25.94 -9.81 -21.96
CA GLY A 169 -24.93 -10.83 -22.21
C GLY A 169 -25.21 -11.88 -23.30
N GLN A 170 -26.06 -11.61 -24.29
CA GLN A 170 -25.93 -12.36 -25.56
C GLN A 170 -24.63 -11.92 -26.25
N SER A 171 -23.58 -12.69 -26.04
CA SER A 171 -22.36 -12.63 -26.81
C SER A 171 -22.71 -12.67 -28.30
N MET A 172 -22.00 -11.89 -29.12
CA MET A 172 -22.06 -11.95 -30.60
C MET A 172 -21.60 -13.32 -31.18
N GLN A 173 -21.71 -14.42 -30.43
CA GLN A 173 -21.22 -15.74 -30.80
C GLN A 173 -22.29 -16.62 -31.49
N THR A 174 -23.55 -16.19 -31.55
CA THR A 174 -24.60 -16.96 -32.25
C THR A 174 -25.05 -16.26 -33.54
N LEU A 175 -25.03 -17.01 -34.66
CA LEU A 175 -25.49 -16.60 -35.98
C LEU A 175 -26.95 -16.08 -36.01
N ALA A 176 -27.78 -16.46 -35.04
CA ALA A 176 -29.15 -15.95 -34.88
C ALA A 176 -29.21 -14.48 -34.40
N ALA A 177 -28.17 -13.98 -33.72
CA ALA A 177 -28.06 -12.59 -33.27
C ALA A 177 -27.69 -11.62 -34.42
N TRP A 178 -27.26 -12.15 -35.57
CA TRP A 178 -26.89 -11.35 -36.73
C TRP A 178 -28.06 -10.98 -37.64
N THR A 179 -29.13 -11.78 -37.66
CA THR A 179 -30.14 -11.71 -38.72
C THR A 179 -31.32 -10.79 -38.42
N GLU A 180 -31.70 -10.58 -37.15
CA GLU A 180 -32.74 -9.59 -36.78
C GLU A 180 -32.44 -9.00 -35.39
N ALA A 181 -31.50 -8.05 -35.31
CA ALA A 181 -31.40 -7.22 -34.13
C ALA A 181 -32.63 -6.30 -34.08
N ASN A 182 -33.71 -6.73 -33.40
CA ASN A 182 -34.71 -5.80 -32.88
C ASN A 182 -33.98 -4.85 -31.93
N GLN A 183 -33.59 -3.68 -32.44
CA GLN A 183 -32.96 -2.66 -31.63
C GLN A 183 -34.01 -2.18 -30.63
N VAL A 184 -33.85 -2.59 -29.38
CA VAL A 184 -34.67 -2.13 -28.26
C VAL A 184 -34.06 -0.84 -27.71
N VAL A 185 -34.88 0.15 -27.40
CA VAL A 185 -34.43 1.46 -26.90
C VAL A 185 -35.13 1.80 -25.60
N GLY A 186 -34.33 2.04 -24.56
CA GLY A 186 -34.77 2.42 -23.23
C GLY A 186 -34.87 3.93 -23.11
N LEU A 187 -36.00 4.43 -22.62
CA LEU A 187 -36.25 5.85 -22.43
C LEU A 187 -36.29 6.18 -20.94
N ILE A 188 -35.59 7.24 -20.55
CA ILE A 188 -35.55 7.70 -19.15
C ILE A 188 -35.48 9.23 -19.07
N ARG A 189 -36.21 9.79 -18.10
CA ARG A 189 -36.08 11.20 -17.70
C ARG A 189 -34.97 11.34 -16.66
N GLY A 190 -34.10 12.32 -16.86
CA GLY A 190 -33.02 12.64 -15.93
C GLY A 190 -32.92 14.14 -15.64
N ARG A 191 -32.21 14.49 -14.56
CA ARG A 191 -31.83 15.87 -14.26
C ARG A 191 -30.32 15.99 -14.12
N THR A 192 -29.74 17.02 -14.72
CA THR A 192 -28.30 17.32 -14.59
C THR A 192 -27.97 17.82 -13.19
N LEU A 193 -26.91 17.29 -12.56
CA LEU A 193 -26.46 17.75 -11.24
C LEU A 193 -25.78 19.13 -11.31
N ASP A 194 -24.91 19.35 -12.31
CA ASP A 194 -24.23 20.63 -12.55
C ASP A 194 -24.64 21.20 -13.92
N TYR A 195 -25.63 22.11 -13.93
CA TYR A 195 -26.08 22.72 -15.18
C TYR A 195 -25.02 23.62 -15.81
N SER A 196 -24.16 24.26 -15.00
CA SER A 196 -23.16 25.25 -15.45
C SER A 196 -22.03 24.67 -16.31
N LYS A 197 -21.77 23.36 -16.25
CA LYS A 197 -20.70 22.68 -17.01
C LYS A 197 -21.22 21.86 -18.19
N SER A 198 -22.53 21.79 -18.38
CA SER A 198 -23.19 20.85 -19.29
C SER A 198 -23.39 21.40 -20.71
N GLU A 199 -22.38 22.03 -21.28
CA GLU A 199 -22.42 22.53 -22.67
C GLU A 199 -21.46 21.64 -23.48
N ASN A 200 -21.93 20.70 -24.31
CA ASN A 200 -21.84 20.88 -25.77
C ASN A 200 -22.65 19.86 -26.61
N LEU A 201 -23.34 18.87 -26.03
CA LEU A 201 -24.08 17.87 -26.83
C LEU A 201 -25.44 18.39 -27.35
N ALA A 202 -25.63 18.32 -28.66
CA ALA A 202 -26.89 18.66 -29.32
C ALA A 202 -27.97 17.59 -29.12
N VAL A 203 -29.24 18.00 -29.22
CA VAL A 203 -30.38 17.07 -29.21
C VAL A 203 -30.34 16.21 -30.48
N GLY A 204 -30.42 14.89 -30.32
CA GLY A 204 -30.31 13.90 -31.39
C GLY A 204 -28.92 13.30 -31.55
N THR A 205 -27.93 13.73 -30.77
CA THR A 205 -26.57 13.20 -30.82
C THR A 205 -26.43 11.92 -29.97
N TRP A 206 -25.87 10.87 -30.59
CA TRP A 206 -25.54 9.60 -29.94
C TRP A 206 -24.13 9.63 -29.30
N PHE A 207 -23.96 8.87 -28.21
CA PHE A 207 -22.71 8.75 -27.46
C PHE A 207 -22.39 7.29 -27.07
N LYS A 208 -21.11 7.00 -26.83
CA LYS A 208 -20.58 5.66 -26.48
C LYS A 208 -20.40 5.51 -24.96
N LYS A 209 -20.25 4.26 -24.49
CA LYS A 209 -19.89 3.96 -23.10
C LYS A 209 -18.49 4.54 -22.80
N PRO A 210 -18.35 5.39 -21.78
CA PRO A 210 -17.07 6.02 -21.49
C PRO A 210 -16.09 5.00 -20.91
N LYS A 211 -14.85 5.01 -21.42
CA LYS A 211 -13.70 4.34 -20.80
C LYS A 211 -13.01 5.36 -19.91
N MET A 212 -13.25 5.34 -18.60
CA MET A 212 -12.80 6.40 -17.71
C MET A 212 -11.53 6.06 -16.96
N LYS A 213 -10.65 7.05 -16.84
CA LYS A 213 -9.60 7.11 -15.79
C LYS A 213 -10.04 7.98 -14.60
N ASN A 214 -10.76 9.09 -14.84
CA ASN A 214 -11.17 10.05 -13.80
C ASN A 214 -12.68 10.43 -13.93
N PRO A 215 -13.55 10.02 -12.99
CA PRO A 215 -14.98 10.43 -12.96
C PRO A 215 -15.19 11.90 -12.58
N PRO A 216 -16.27 12.55 -13.07
CA PRO A 216 -16.61 13.89 -12.60
C PRO A 216 -16.91 13.86 -11.10
N PRO A 217 -16.54 14.93 -10.36
CA PRO A 217 -16.77 14.96 -8.92
C PRO A 217 -18.27 15.02 -8.62
N LEU A 218 -18.72 14.28 -7.59
CA LEU A 218 -20.06 14.42 -7.01
C LEU A 218 -20.26 15.84 -6.40
N PRO A 219 -21.45 16.26 -5.97
CA PRO A 219 -21.60 17.52 -5.22
C PRO A 219 -20.68 17.61 -3.98
N ASN A 220 -20.15 18.80 -3.62
CA ASN A 220 -19.18 18.97 -2.53
C ASN A 220 -19.63 18.31 -1.21
N LEU A 221 -20.92 18.44 -0.88
CA LEU A 221 -21.55 17.87 0.33
C LEU A 221 -21.39 16.34 0.47
N LEU A 222 -20.97 15.65 -0.59
CA LEU A 222 -20.90 14.18 -0.70
C LEU A 222 -19.48 13.63 -0.91
N ARG A 223 -18.43 14.46 -0.80
CA ARG A 223 -17.05 14.05 -1.12
C ARG A 223 -16.14 13.86 0.08
N ASP A 224 -16.21 14.81 1.01
CA ASP A 224 -15.14 15.04 1.99
C ASP A 224 -15.54 14.63 3.41
N GLY A 225 -16.63 13.86 3.55
CA GLY A 225 -17.09 13.34 4.83
C GLY A 225 -16.21 12.21 5.41
N ASP A 226 -16.29 12.04 6.72
CA ASP A 226 -15.47 11.07 7.48
C ASP A 226 -15.98 9.62 7.41
N TRP A 227 -17.01 9.32 6.61
CA TRP A 227 -17.61 7.99 6.53
C TRP A 227 -18.21 7.70 5.16
N ASN A 228 -18.35 6.42 4.84
CA ASN A 228 -18.91 5.95 3.58
C ASN A 228 -20.39 5.59 3.74
N LEU A 229 -21.27 6.28 3.01
CA LEU A 229 -22.69 5.96 2.95
C LEU A 229 -22.98 4.83 1.94
N GLY A 230 -22.25 4.79 0.83
CA GLY A 230 -22.54 3.90 -0.28
C GLY A 230 -22.05 4.41 -1.63
N GLU A 231 -22.58 3.82 -2.70
CA GLU A 231 -22.17 4.09 -4.07
C GLU A 231 -23.31 4.72 -4.87
N ALA A 232 -23.02 5.82 -5.56
CA ALA A 232 -23.97 6.44 -6.49
C ALA A 232 -23.88 5.83 -7.90
N HIS A 233 -22.72 5.29 -8.29
CA HIS A 233 -22.45 4.68 -9.60
C HIS A 233 -21.15 3.86 -9.53
N GLU A 234 -21.05 2.76 -10.30
CA GLU A 234 -19.91 1.83 -10.29
C GLU A 234 -18.53 2.49 -10.49
N SER A 235 -18.50 3.56 -11.31
CA SER A 235 -17.26 4.30 -11.60
C SER A 235 -17.08 5.57 -10.78
N ALA A 236 -18.00 5.91 -9.87
CA ALA A 236 -17.88 7.09 -9.02
C ALA A 236 -17.15 6.75 -7.72
N LYS A 237 -16.49 7.74 -7.11
CA LYS A 237 -15.99 7.60 -5.74
C LYS A 237 -17.16 7.35 -4.77
N PRO A 238 -16.92 6.66 -3.65
CA PRO A 238 -17.95 6.43 -2.63
C PRO A 238 -18.53 7.76 -2.13
N VAL A 239 -19.82 7.74 -1.81
CA VAL A 239 -20.57 8.89 -1.29
C VAL A 239 -20.21 9.09 0.17
N LYS A 240 -19.57 10.21 0.48
CA LYS A 240 -19.13 10.57 1.83
C LYS A 240 -19.76 11.89 2.29
N PRO A 241 -20.87 11.85 3.05
CA PRO A 241 -21.57 13.05 3.50
C PRO A 241 -20.73 13.90 4.47
N GLU A 242 -20.54 15.18 4.16
CA GLU A 242 -19.85 16.17 5.03
C GLU A 242 -20.78 16.78 6.09
N VAL A 243 -22.09 16.78 5.81
CA VAL A 243 -23.12 17.38 6.67
C VAL A 243 -24.00 16.29 7.31
N PRO A 244 -24.69 16.60 8.44
CA PRO A 244 -25.57 15.64 9.08
C PRO A 244 -26.62 15.06 8.14
N LEU A 245 -26.79 13.74 8.18
CA LEU A 245 -27.77 13.02 7.37
C LEU A 245 -28.99 12.65 8.19
N VAL A 246 -30.20 12.86 7.67
CA VAL A 246 -31.45 12.37 8.26
C VAL A 246 -31.99 11.23 7.40
N ALA A 247 -32.07 10.02 7.95
CA ALA A 247 -32.67 8.87 7.30
C ALA A 247 -34.10 8.64 7.80
N VAL A 248 -35.05 8.56 6.86
CA VAL A 248 -36.46 8.26 7.13
C VAL A 248 -36.68 6.77 6.92
N VAL A 249 -36.73 6.03 8.03
CA VAL A 249 -36.74 4.56 8.02
C VAL A 249 -37.81 4.03 8.96
N GLN A 250 -38.71 3.22 8.42
CA GLN A 250 -39.77 2.54 9.20
C GLN A 250 -39.39 1.11 9.59
N GLU A 251 -38.50 0.48 8.83
CA GLU A 251 -38.09 -0.92 9.02
C GLU A 251 -36.86 -1.04 9.91
N ARG A 252 -36.92 -1.95 10.90
CA ARG A 252 -35.80 -2.19 11.81
C ARG A 252 -34.54 -2.69 11.09
N TYR A 253 -34.70 -3.51 10.05
CA TYR A 253 -33.58 -4.02 9.25
C TYR A 253 -32.80 -2.88 8.58
N ALA A 254 -33.50 -1.98 7.91
CA ALA A 254 -32.89 -0.82 7.26
C ALA A 254 -32.23 0.15 8.27
N ALA A 255 -32.82 0.32 9.45
CA ALA A 255 -32.22 1.12 10.52
C ALA A 255 -30.90 0.49 10.99
N SER A 256 -30.84 -0.84 11.12
CA SER A 256 -29.62 -1.56 11.45
C SER A 256 -28.55 -1.45 10.36
N LEU A 257 -28.92 -1.58 9.08
CA LEU A 257 -28.01 -1.41 7.94
C LEU A 257 -27.34 -0.03 7.97
N LEU A 258 -28.13 1.03 8.10
CA LEU A 258 -27.64 2.40 8.14
C LEU A 258 -26.81 2.69 9.39
N THR A 259 -27.21 2.13 10.53
CA THR A 259 -26.44 2.25 11.77
C THR A 259 -25.06 1.64 11.62
N ASN A 260 -24.96 0.44 11.02
CA ASN A 260 -23.68 -0.21 10.74
C ASN A 260 -22.84 0.63 9.78
N ALA A 261 -23.40 1.03 8.64
CA ALA A 261 -22.69 1.86 7.66
C ALA A 261 -22.10 3.15 8.27
N ALA A 262 -22.77 3.73 9.27
CA ALA A 262 -22.35 4.98 9.91
C ALA A 262 -21.53 4.80 11.22
N SER A 263 -21.45 3.60 11.80
CA SER A 263 -20.93 3.40 13.17
C SER A 263 -19.41 3.45 13.28
N GLU A 264 -18.67 3.25 12.19
CA GLU A 264 -17.20 3.23 12.22
C GLU A 264 -16.63 4.59 12.67
N GLY A 265 -15.86 4.58 13.77
CA GLY A 265 -15.27 5.79 14.36
C GLY A 265 -16.31 6.78 14.95
N ALA A 266 -17.56 6.36 15.13
CA ALA A 266 -18.62 7.16 15.73
C ALA A 266 -19.24 6.44 16.92
N TRP A 267 -19.81 7.21 17.84
CA TRP A 267 -20.59 6.66 18.94
C TRP A 267 -22.05 6.50 18.54
N VAL A 268 -22.65 5.37 18.93
CA VAL A 268 -23.97 4.97 18.47
C VAL A 268 -24.98 5.03 19.62
N LEU A 269 -26.05 5.78 19.44
CA LEU A 269 -27.24 5.76 20.30
C LEU A 269 -28.33 4.94 19.60
N SER A 270 -28.69 3.77 20.11
CA SER A 270 -29.63 2.89 19.41
C SER A 270 -30.49 2.05 20.36
N ASP A 271 -31.43 1.29 19.80
CA ASP A 271 -32.24 0.29 20.52
C ASP A 271 -31.55 -1.09 20.61
N ARG A 272 -30.24 -1.17 20.38
CA ARG A 272 -29.47 -2.42 20.47
C ARG A 272 -29.32 -2.89 21.91
N ALA A 273 -29.22 -4.20 22.10
CA ALA A 273 -29.10 -4.81 23.42
C ALA A 273 -27.74 -4.52 24.09
N GLU A 274 -26.68 -4.41 23.29
CA GLU A 274 -25.35 -4.06 23.74
C GLU A 274 -25.28 -2.56 24.07
N SER A 275 -24.80 -2.25 25.27
CA SER A 275 -24.63 -0.88 25.76
C SER A 275 -23.41 -0.81 26.65
N ASN A 276 -22.53 0.14 26.37
CA ASN A 276 -21.51 0.57 27.28
C ASN A 276 -22.15 1.28 28.50
N PRO A 277 -21.49 1.26 29.66
CA PRO A 277 -21.90 2.05 30.82
C PRO A 277 -21.94 3.55 30.52
N ILE A 278 -22.94 4.26 31.05
CA ILE A 278 -23.11 5.70 30.83
C ILE A 278 -22.23 6.49 31.81
N PRO A 279 -21.43 7.47 31.33
CA PRO A 279 -20.60 8.27 32.21
C PRO A 279 -21.41 9.21 33.11
N ILE A 280 -21.00 9.29 34.37
CA ILE A 280 -21.67 10.12 35.40
C ILE A 280 -21.61 11.62 35.06
N SER A 281 -20.65 12.04 34.24
CA SER A 281 -20.54 13.41 33.73
C SER A 281 -21.75 13.86 32.92
N VAL A 282 -22.47 12.94 32.25
CA VAL A 282 -23.69 13.24 31.45
C VAL A 282 -24.75 13.94 32.30
N LEU A 283 -24.79 13.64 33.60
CA LEU A 283 -25.77 14.20 34.53
C LEU A 283 -25.67 15.72 34.69
N GLN A 284 -24.52 16.32 34.38
CA GLN A 284 -24.34 17.76 34.37
C GLN A 284 -25.22 18.44 33.32
N TRP A 285 -25.40 17.82 32.16
CA TRP A 285 -26.29 18.31 31.10
C TRP A 285 -27.75 18.05 31.46
N TRP A 286 -28.04 16.86 31.98
CA TRP A 286 -29.39 16.47 32.39
C TRP A 286 -30.00 17.38 33.46
N ILE A 287 -29.24 17.71 34.52
CA ILE A 287 -29.77 18.55 35.60
C ILE A 287 -30.12 19.98 35.13
N ARG A 288 -29.40 20.50 34.12
CA ARG A 288 -29.65 21.82 33.52
C ARG A 288 -30.93 21.82 32.70
N GLU A 289 -31.17 20.77 31.93
CA GLU A 289 -32.42 20.59 31.16
C GLU A 289 -33.64 20.40 32.06
N VAL A 290 -33.50 19.66 33.16
CA VAL A 290 -34.60 19.42 34.10
C VAL A 290 -34.96 20.67 34.91
N HIS A 291 -33.97 21.51 35.24
CA HIS A 291 -34.12 22.71 36.07
C HIS A 291 -33.51 23.97 35.44
N PRO A 292 -34.07 24.48 34.33
CA PRO A 292 -33.46 25.58 33.57
C PRO A 292 -33.45 26.93 34.29
N ARG A 293 -34.19 27.07 35.40
CA ARG A 293 -34.37 28.33 36.15
C ARG A 293 -33.70 28.35 37.52
N LEU A 294 -33.02 27.26 37.92
CA LEU A 294 -32.37 27.20 39.24
C LEU A 294 -31.01 27.93 39.24
N PRO A 295 -30.61 28.54 40.36
CA PRO A 295 -29.31 29.18 40.51
C PRO A 295 -28.17 28.14 40.54
N ALA A 296 -26.99 28.53 40.07
CA ALA A 296 -25.84 27.63 39.89
C ALA A 296 -25.35 26.93 41.19
N ALA A 297 -25.57 27.53 42.36
CA ALA A 297 -25.25 26.90 43.64
C ALA A 297 -26.16 25.71 43.95
N GLU A 298 -27.48 25.89 43.87
CA GLU A 298 -28.46 24.81 44.10
C GLU A 298 -28.38 23.70 43.03
N LEU A 299 -28.04 24.06 41.79
CA LEU A 299 -27.86 23.10 40.70
C LEU A 299 -26.66 22.18 40.97
N ARG A 300 -25.55 22.73 41.49
CA ARG A 300 -24.37 21.93 41.92
C ARG A 300 -24.71 21.00 43.08
N ASP A 301 -25.46 21.47 44.06
CA ASP A 301 -25.88 20.64 45.20
C ASP A 301 -26.75 19.46 44.72
N ARG A 302 -27.74 19.72 43.86
CA ARG A 302 -28.59 18.66 43.28
C ARG A 302 -27.80 17.72 42.38
N LEU A 303 -26.89 18.23 41.56
CA LEU A 303 -26.00 17.41 40.73
C LEU A 303 -25.19 16.44 41.59
N SER A 304 -24.55 16.92 42.67
CA SER A 304 -23.75 16.09 43.57
C SER A 304 -24.58 14.98 44.24
N GLN A 305 -25.86 15.22 44.51
CA GLN A 305 -26.77 14.23 45.07
C GLN A 305 -27.11 13.14 44.07
N VAL A 306 -27.34 13.52 42.80
CA VAL A 306 -27.68 12.59 41.72
C VAL A 306 -26.45 11.75 41.30
N GLN A 307 -25.27 12.36 41.20
CA GLN A 307 -24.02 11.65 40.90
C GLN A 307 -23.66 10.62 41.98
N LYS A 308 -23.74 11.00 43.27
CA LYS A 308 -23.52 10.05 44.39
C LYS A 308 -24.51 8.88 44.35
N ALA A 309 -25.73 9.14 43.90
CA ALA A 309 -26.76 8.11 43.79
C ALA A 309 -26.53 7.16 42.61
N ALA A 310 -25.98 7.65 41.49
CA ALA A 310 -25.57 6.82 40.36
C ALA A 310 -24.48 5.81 40.76
N VAL A 311 -23.45 6.26 41.48
CA VAL A 311 -22.29 5.45 41.92
C VAL A 311 -22.67 4.38 42.97
N THR A 312 -23.39 4.79 44.01
CA THR A 312 -23.56 3.94 45.21
C THR A 312 -24.64 2.86 45.06
N GLY A 313 -25.30 2.79 43.90
CA GLY A 313 -26.36 1.83 43.62
C GLY A 313 -27.67 2.12 44.36
N TRP A 314 -28.77 2.03 43.63
CA TRP A 314 -30.11 2.41 44.07
C TRP A 314 -30.63 1.64 45.30
N ARG A 315 -30.14 0.41 45.54
CA ARG A 315 -30.67 -0.50 46.58
C ARG A 315 -30.25 -0.11 48.02
N GLY A 316 -29.23 0.73 48.19
CA GLY A 316 -28.70 1.11 49.51
C GLY A 316 -29.45 2.23 50.24
N ARG A 317 -30.29 3.03 49.55
CA ARG A 317 -30.90 4.25 50.10
C ARG A 317 -32.43 4.19 50.26
N ARG A 318 -32.96 3.06 50.74
CA ARG A 318 -34.39 2.97 51.15
C ARG A 318 -34.74 3.75 52.42
N ARG A 319 -33.77 4.34 53.12
CA ARG A 319 -34.00 5.03 54.39
C ARG A 319 -33.36 6.42 54.38
N ARG A 320 -34.20 7.47 54.37
CA ARG A 320 -33.94 8.86 54.85
C ARG A 320 -33.92 10.06 53.89
N SER A 321 -34.67 10.09 52.78
CA SER A 321 -35.00 11.40 52.17
C SER A 321 -36.40 11.43 51.57
N ARG A 322 -37.15 12.51 51.82
CA ARG A 322 -38.34 12.86 51.04
C ARG A 322 -37.97 12.80 49.56
N LEU A 323 -38.75 12.11 48.73
CA LEU A 323 -38.54 12.11 47.28
C LEU A 323 -38.72 13.55 46.78
N THR A 324 -37.61 14.21 46.46
CA THR A 324 -37.66 15.49 45.74
C THR A 324 -38.11 15.22 44.31
N THR A 325 -38.79 16.19 43.68
CA THR A 325 -39.26 16.06 42.28
C THR A 325 -38.12 15.74 41.31
N THR A 326 -36.91 16.24 41.58
CA THR A 326 -35.67 15.90 40.85
C THR A 326 -35.35 14.41 40.90
N TRP A 327 -35.55 13.77 42.06
CA TRP A 327 -35.25 12.36 42.25
C TRP A 327 -36.23 11.44 41.53
N GLN A 328 -37.51 11.82 41.48
CA GLN A 328 -38.52 11.10 40.68
C GLN A 328 -38.18 11.16 39.19
N ARG A 329 -37.90 12.35 38.67
CA ARG A 329 -37.47 12.53 37.28
C ARG A 329 -36.19 11.80 36.94
N PHE A 330 -35.21 11.79 37.85
CA PHE A 330 -33.96 11.04 37.65
C PHE A 330 -34.22 9.53 37.45
N ARG A 331 -35.14 8.96 38.23
CA ARG A 331 -35.54 7.55 38.10
C ARG A 331 -36.35 7.27 36.83
N GLU A 332 -37.13 8.24 36.37
CA GLU A 332 -37.91 8.11 35.13
C GLU A 332 -37.01 8.23 33.91
N SER A 333 -36.02 9.12 33.92
CA SER A 333 -35.14 9.39 32.78
C SER A 333 -34.04 8.33 32.57
N TRP A 334 -33.54 7.70 33.63
CA TRP A 334 -32.38 6.79 33.60
C TRP A 334 -32.71 5.41 34.18
N GLN A 335 -33.63 4.69 33.55
CA GLN A 335 -34.04 3.35 33.99
C GLN A 335 -33.05 2.28 33.53
N ASP A 336 -32.65 1.40 34.45
CA ASP A 336 -31.77 0.24 34.19
C ASP A 336 -30.44 0.59 33.50
N VAL A 337 -29.84 1.70 33.93
CA VAL A 337 -28.55 2.21 33.43
C VAL A 337 -27.39 1.78 34.33
N GLU A 338 -26.35 1.24 33.71
CA GLU A 338 -25.05 1.03 34.33
C GLU A 338 -24.21 2.30 34.24
N TRP A 339 -23.53 2.68 35.33
CA TRP A 339 -22.81 3.94 35.45
C TRP A 339 -21.30 3.72 35.55
N GLN A 340 -20.52 4.63 34.97
CA GLN A 340 -19.06 4.64 35.05
C GLN A 340 -18.54 6.01 35.51
N GLU A 341 -17.52 6.00 36.38
CA GLU A 341 -16.85 7.21 36.88
C GLU A 341 -15.73 7.71 35.94
N GLU A 342 -15.01 6.79 35.31
CA GLU A 342 -13.91 7.10 34.40
C GLU A 342 -14.39 7.43 32.98
N PRO A 343 -13.67 8.29 32.22
CA PRO A 343 -14.00 8.56 30.84
C PRO A 343 -13.83 7.31 29.95
N ILE A 344 -14.68 7.19 28.94
CA ILE A 344 -14.64 6.09 27.97
C ILE A 344 -13.44 6.29 27.04
N TYR A 345 -12.53 5.33 27.02
CA TYR A 345 -11.40 5.29 26.06
C TYR A 345 -11.65 4.35 24.88
N GLU A 346 -12.78 3.64 24.87
CA GLU A 346 -13.18 2.72 23.80
C GLU A 346 -13.80 3.50 22.62
N ASN A 347 -13.32 3.22 21.41
CA ASN A 347 -13.87 3.73 20.16
C ASN A 347 -14.01 2.54 19.19
N PRO A 348 -15.21 2.20 18.69
CA PRO A 348 -16.53 2.84 18.90
C PRO A 348 -17.22 2.43 20.20
N ALA A 349 -18.02 3.34 20.78
CA ALA A 349 -18.90 3.07 21.93
C ALA A 349 -20.38 3.08 21.52
N SER A 350 -21.20 2.22 22.12
CA SER A 350 -22.63 2.13 21.85
C SER A 350 -23.45 2.28 23.14
N PHE A 351 -24.56 3.02 23.08
CA PHE A 351 -25.44 3.22 24.22
C PHE A 351 -26.88 2.85 23.85
N ASN A 352 -27.50 2.02 24.69
CA ASN A 352 -28.88 1.65 24.54
C ASN A 352 -29.80 2.77 25.04
N ILE A 353 -30.65 3.29 24.16
CA ILE A 353 -31.60 4.37 24.46
C ILE A 353 -33.06 3.89 24.65
N GLN A 354 -33.31 2.57 24.60
CA GLN A 354 -34.65 2.00 24.71
C GLN A 354 -35.31 2.32 26.06
N SER A 355 -34.55 2.32 27.16
CA SER A 355 -35.07 2.63 28.50
C SER A 355 -34.96 4.10 28.91
N LEU A 356 -34.29 4.93 28.10
CA LEU A 356 -34.05 6.35 28.39
C LEU A 356 -35.21 7.23 27.94
N ASP A 357 -35.46 8.33 28.63
CA ASP A 357 -36.42 9.35 28.17
C ASP A 357 -35.78 10.35 27.19
N SER A 358 -36.61 11.18 26.53
CA SER A 358 -36.12 12.17 25.55
C SER A 358 -35.11 13.17 26.13
N LEU A 359 -35.20 13.48 27.44
CA LEU A 359 -34.28 14.41 28.10
C LEU A 359 -32.93 13.75 28.40
N ALA A 360 -32.92 12.48 28.80
CA ALA A 360 -31.73 11.68 28.99
C ALA A 360 -30.99 11.51 27.66
N VAL A 361 -31.69 11.13 26.59
CA VAL A 361 -31.09 11.03 25.25
C VAL A 361 -30.50 12.38 24.83
N LYS A 362 -31.25 13.49 24.96
CA LYS A 362 -30.73 14.84 24.65
C LYS A 362 -29.48 15.20 25.46
N SER A 363 -29.46 14.86 26.75
CA SER A 363 -28.32 15.14 27.63
C SER A 363 -27.10 14.32 27.27
N LEU A 364 -27.33 13.06 26.87
CA LEU A 364 -26.29 12.17 26.38
C LEU A 364 -25.70 12.69 25.07
N MET A 365 -26.54 13.09 24.10
CA MET A 365 -26.09 13.74 22.87
C MET A 365 -25.23 14.99 23.14
N HIS A 366 -25.68 15.87 24.05
CA HIS A 366 -24.91 17.06 24.44
C HIS A 366 -23.54 16.69 25.00
N TRP A 367 -23.48 15.70 25.89
CA TRP A 367 -22.22 15.25 26.48
C TRP A 367 -21.27 14.68 25.42
N ILE A 368 -21.78 13.86 24.49
CA ILE A 368 -20.96 13.26 23.41
C ILE A 368 -20.37 14.35 22.50
N ILE A 369 -21.20 15.33 22.12
CA ILE A 369 -20.82 16.37 21.16
C ILE A 369 -19.92 17.44 21.79
N GLU A 370 -20.26 17.93 22.99
CA GLU A 370 -19.57 19.06 23.63
C GLU A 370 -18.36 18.64 24.47
N ASP A 371 -18.50 17.58 25.27
CA ASP A 371 -17.48 17.17 26.21
C ASP A 371 -16.55 16.10 25.60
N ALA A 372 -17.10 15.04 24.98
CA ALA A 372 -16.32 13.97 24.37
C ALA A 372 -15.82 14.30 22.96
N LYS A 373 -16.48 15.25 22.27
CA LYS A 373 -16.18 15.69 20.89
C LYS A 373 -16.08 14.54 19.89
N GLN A 374 -16.95 13.55 20.03
CA GLN A 374 -16.99 12.37 19.14
C GLN A 374 -18.11 12.49 18.10
N PRO A 375 -17.93 11.93 16.89
CA PRO A 375 -19.01 11.79 15.92
C PRO A 375 -20.16 10.93 16.48
N LEU A 376 -21.40 11.28 16.13
CA LEU A 376 -22.59 10.66 16.70
C LEU A 376 -23.55 10.10 15.64
N VAL A 377 -24.01 8.87 15.86
CA VAL A 377 -25.11 8.23 15.12
C VAL A 377 -26.27 7.99 16.07
N LEU A 378 -27.43 8.53 15.76
CA LEU A 378 -28.66 8.35 16.54
C LEU A 378 -29.68 7.54 15.75
N ASN A 379 -29.93 6.31 16.19
CA ASN A 379 -31.04 5.49 15.75
C ASN A 379 -32.23 5.65 16.71
N TRP A 380 -33.18 6.51 16.34
CA TRP A 380 -34.34 6.79 17.18
C TRP A 380 -35.35 5.64 17.15
N PRO A 381 -35.90 5.20 18.30
CA PRO A 381 -36.83 4.08 18.33
C PRO A 381 -38.11 4.36 17.54
N THR A 382 -38.47 3.45 16.63
CA THR A 382 -39.62 3.61 15.71
C THR A 382 -40.97 3.74 16.40
N HIS A 383 -41.10 3.26 17.64
CA HIS A 383 -42.33 3.33 18.43
C HIS A 383 -42.51 4.66 19.19
N ARG A 384 -41.59 5.62 19.04
CA ARG A 384 -41.63 6.92 19.73
C ARG A 384 -41.58 8.07 18.75
N ASP A 385 -42.45 9.06 18.95
CA ASP A 385 -42.40 10.30 18.19
C ASP A 385 -41.12 11.07 18.50
N PHE A 386 -40.50 11.61 17.45
CA PHE A 386 -39.32 12.46 17.55
C PHE A 386 -39.74 13.93 17.59
N ASP A 387 -39.32 14.67 18.63
CA ASP A 387 -39.67 16.08 18.82
C ASP A 387 -38.54 17.01 18.34
N GLU A 388 -38.62 17.43 17.08
CA GLU A 388 -37.60 18.25 16.40
C GLU A 388 -37.25 19.52 17.18
N ASN A 389 -38.23 20.16 17.83
CA ASN A 389 -38.03 21.43 18.54
C ASN A 389 -37.12 21.25 19.77
N LYS A 390 -37.10 20.06 20.37
CA LYS A 390 -36.25 19.78 21.54
C LYS A 390 -34.78 19.54 21.18
N PHE A 391 -34.52 19.02 19.99
CA PHE A 391 -33.19 18.61 19.54
C PHE A 391 -32.54 19.57 18.53
N GLY A 392 -33.26 20.59 18.05
CA GLY A 392 -32.88 21.40 16.88
C GLY A 392 -31.44 21.91 16.81
N SER A 393 -30.87 22.44 17.90
CA SER A 393 -29.47 22.93 17.89
C SER A 393 -28.44 21.81 17.78
N LEU A 394 -28.76 20.63 18.32
CA LEU A 394 -27.89 19.46 18.25
C LEU A 394 -27.90 18.90 16.84
N LEU A 395 -29.07 18.75 16.21
CA LEU A 395 -29.22 18.10 14.89
C LEU A 395 -28.38 18.71 13.78
N ASN A 396 -28.12 20.02 13.85
CA ASN A 396 -27.33 20.76 12.88
C ASN A 396 -25.82 20.86 13.23
N ASN A 397 -25.37 20.21 14.31
CA ASN A 397 -23.97 20.17 14.69
C ASN A 397 -23.19 19.25 13.73
N GLY A 398 -22.00 19.66 13.28
CA GLY A 398 -21.17 18.87 12.35
C GLY A 398 -20.70 17.52 12.90
N LEU A 399 -20.71 17.32 14.22
CA LEU A 399 -20.42 16.01 14.82
C LEU A 399 -21.60 15.03 14.72
N ASN A 400 -22.81 15.49 14.41
CA ASN A 400 -23.92 14.59 14.13
C ASN A 400 -23.80 14.03 12.72
N ARG A 401 -23.52 12.74 12.63
CA ARG A 401 -23.32 12.05 11.36
C ARG A 401 -24.64 11.62 10.74
N LEU A 402 -25.44 10.89 11.52
CA LEU A 402 -26.67 10.28 11.04
C LEU A 402 -27.76 10.29 12.12
N LEU A 403 -28.95 10.73 11.74
CA LEU A 403 -30.19 10.61 12.50
C LEU A 403 -31.16 9.68 11.76
N ILE A 404 -31.51 8.54 12.34
CA ILE A 404 -32.52 7.62 11.80
C ILE A 404 -33.83 7.84 12.54
N THR A 405 -34.90 8.13 11.80
CA THR A 405 -36.22 8.45 12.37
C THR A 405 -37.35 7.84 11.54
N PRO A 406 -38.52 7.55 12.15
CA PRO A 406 -39.64 6.91 11.44
C PRO A 406 -40.39 7.85 10.48
N HIS A 407 -40.24 9.17 10.68
CA HIS A 407 -40.96 10.21 9.93
C HIS A 407 -40.00 11.29 9.45
N GLU A 408 -40.34 11.92 8.32
CA GLU A 408 -39.55 13.00 7.75
C GLU A 408 -39.56 14.23 8.67
N ILE A 409 -38.36 14.73 8.93
CA ILE A 409 -38.11 15.88 9.81
C ILE A 409 -37.80 17.10 8.96
N ASN A 410 -38.23 18.28 9.41
CA ASN A 410 -37.93 19.52 8.71
C ASN A 410 -36.48 19.97 8.98
N SER A 411 -35.52 19.31 8.32
CA SER A 411 -34.10 19.59 8.42
C SER A 411 -33.58 20.29 7.16
N PRO A 412 -32.71 21.32 7.28
CA PRO A 412 -32.02 21.92 6.13
C PRO A 412 -30.90 21.02 5.56
N SER A 413 -30.65 19.85 6.17
CA SER A 413 -29.56 18.94 5.82
C SER A 413 -29.96 17.90 4.77
N LEU A 414 -29.11 16.89 4.55
CA LEU A 414 -29.38 15.80 3.61
C LEU A 414 -30.49 14.89 4.16
N VAL A 415 -31.40 14.44 3.29
CA VAL A 415 -32.47 13.48 3.67
C VAL A 415 -32.33 12.20 2.85
N LEU A 416 -32.22 11.06 3.53
CA LEU A 416 -32.19 9.73 2.92
C LEU A 416 -33.54 9.05 3.09
N ALA A 417 -34.10 8.54 2.01
CA ALA A 417 -35.35 7.78 2.00
C ALA A 417 -35.18 6.47 1.22
N GLU A 418 -36.13 5.56 1.44
CA GLU A 418 -36.20 4.29 0.73
C GLU A 418 -36.30 4.47 -0.79
N GLY A 419 -35.53 3.68 -1.53
CA GLY A 419 -35.55 3.64 -2.98
C GLY A 419 -36.76 2.89 -3.55
N PRO A 420 -37.00 2.98 -4.87
CA PRO A 420 -38.13 2.31 -5.52
C PRO A 420 -38.09 0.77 -5.45
N GLU A 421 -36.92 0.17 -5.28
CA GLU A 421 -36.77 -1.29 -5.13
C GLU A 421 -36.73 -1.76 -3.67
N GLY A 422 -36.85 -0.83 -2.71
CA GLY A 422 -36.63 -1.07 -1.28
C GLY A 422 -35.16 -1.06 -0.89
N TRP A 423 -34.88 -1.04 0.42
CA TRP A 423 -33.49 -1.10 0.92
C TRP A 423 -32.76 -2.36 0.40
N PRO A 424 -31.47 -2.28 0.01
CA PRO A 424 -30.50 -1.19 0.19
C PRO A 424 -30.52 -0.09 -0.89
N ASP A 425 -31.43 -0.13 -1.86
CA ASP A 425 -31.63 0.96 -2.82
C ASP A 425 -32.26 2.15 -2.08
N SER A 426 -31.65 3.33 -2.22
CA SER A 426 -32.01 4.51 -1.45
C SER A 426 -31.95 5.80 -2.29
N ARG A 427 -32.68 6.82 -1.85
CA ARG A 427 -32.73 8.14 -2.49
C ARG A 427 -32.23 9.19 -1.52
N LEU A 428 -31.11 9.81 -1.87
CA LEU A 428 -30.54 10.92 -1.13
C LEU A 428 -31.01 12.24 -1.72
N ARG A 429 -31.80 12.99 -0.96
CA ARG A 429 -32.27 14.32 -1.30
C ARG A 429 -31.30 15.37 -0.78
N LEU A 430 -30.76 16.16 -1.71
CA LEU A 430 -29.95 17.33 -1.40
C LEU A 430 -30.84 18.52 -0.97
N PRO A 431 -30.29 19.54 -0.28
CA PRO A 431 -30.99 20.79 0.03
C PRO A 431 -31.56 21.52 -1.19
N THR A 432 -31.00 21.26 -2.39
CA THR A 432 -31.48 21.76 -3.68
C THR A 432 -32.73 21.03 -4.19
N ASN A 433 -33.29 20.08 -3.42
CA ASN A 433 -34.37 19.17 -3.80
C ASN A 433 -34.05 18.28 -5.02
N ILE A 434 -32.77 18.02 -5.26
CA ILE A 434 -32.32 17.02 -6.23
C ILE A 434 -32.14 15.70 -5.48
N GLU A 435 -32.74 14.63 -5.99
CA GLU A 435 -32.62 13.28 -5.43
C GLU A 435 -31.58 12.48 -6.21
N ILE A 436 -30.65 11.85 -5.52
CA ILE A 436 -29.58 11.02 -6.07
C ILE A 436 -29.84 9.57 -5.64
N PRO A 437 -29.90 8.59 -6.57
CA PRO A 437 -29.92 7.18 -6.20
C PRO A 437 -28.58 6.77 -5.58
N ILE A 438 -28.66 6.07 -4.46
CA ILE A 438 -27.51 5.53 -3.74
C ILE A 438 -27.81 4.07 -3.40
N LEU A 439 -26.87 3.20 -3.72
CA LEU A 439 -26.83 1.86 -3.17
C LEU A 439 -26.04 1.91 -1.88
N LEU A 440 -26.66 1.58 -0.75
CA LEU A 440 -25.96 1.59 0.54
C LEU A 440 -24.74 0.67 0.52
N ALA A 441 -23.65 1.11 1.16
CA ALA A 441 -22.48 0.26 1.32
C ALA A 441 -22.87 -1.00 2.11
N GLU A 442 -22.62 -2.17 1.54
CA GLU A 442 -22.54 -3.38 2.36
C GLU A 442 -21.27 -3.25 3.18
N GLN A 443 -21.40 -2.99 4.49
CA GLN A 443 -20.35 -3.38 5.40
C GLN A 443 -20.32 -4.90 5.43
N LYS A 444 -19.60 -5.49 4.48
CA LYS A 444 -18.98 -6.77 4.76
C LYS A 444 -17.97 -6.50 5.87
N GLU A 445 -18.25 -7.04 7.05
CA GLU A 445 -17.19 -7.58 7.89
C GLU A 445 -16.46 -8.67 7.09
N GLU A 446 -15.76 -8.27 6.03
CA GLU A 446 -14.59 -9.00 5.60
C GLU A 446 -13.62 -8.85 6.75
N LEU A 447 -13.66 -9.87 7.62
CA LEU A 447 -12.57 -10.20 8.51
C LEU A 447 -11.30 -10.07 7.68
N ILE A 448 -10.35 -9.31 8.20
CA ILE A 448 -9.02 -9.15 7.59
C ILE A 448 -8.29 -10.48 7.84
N ALA A 449 -8.74 -11.54 7.17
CA ALA A 449 -8.16 -12.86 7.33
C ALA A 449 -7.06 -13.02 6.28
N PRO A 450 -5.82 -13.33 6.68
CA PRO A 450 -4.80 -13.71 5.72
C PRO A 450 -5.30 -14.93 4.92
N PRO A 451 -5.04 -15.00 3.60
CA PRO A 451 -5.41 -16.16 2.80
C PRO A 451 -4.68 -17.40 3.31
N ASP A 452 -5.25 -18.59 3.08
CA ASP A 452 -4.76 -19.87 3.63
C ASP A 452 -3.28 -20.19 3.31
N ASN A 453 -2.72 -19.54 2.28
CA ASN A 453 -1.34 -19.70 1.83
C ASN A 453 -0.37 -18.61 2.34
N TRP A 454 -0.84 -17.66 3.14
CA TRP A 454 0.01 -16.62 3.71
C TRP A 454 0.67 -17.10 4.99
N THR A 455 1.97 -16.84 5.10
CA THR A 455 2.78 -17.17 6.28
C THR A 455 3.28 -15.89 6.93
N ARG A 456 3.27 -15.86 8.27
CA ARG A 456 3.84 -14.77 9.04
C ARG A 456 5.33 -14.61 8.71
N PRO A 457 5.77 -13.42 8.26
CA PRO A 457 7.20 -13.18 8.03
C PRO A 457 7.93 -13.05 9.37
N TRP A 458 9.04 -13.77 9.51
CA TRP A 458 9.91 -13.67 10.70
C TRP A 458 11.17 -12.86 10.41
N LYS A 459 11.60 -12.85 9.15
CA LYS A 459 12.72 -12.07 8.63
C LYS A 459 12.33 -11.34 7.33
N PRO A 460 13.08 -10.29 6.93
CA PRO A 460 12.80 -9.53 5.72
C PRO A 460 12.67 -10.35 4.44
N SER A 461 13.48 -11.41 4.29
CA SER A 461 13.44 -12.30 3.11
C SER A 461 12.14 -13.10 2.98
N ASP A 462 11.34 -13.21 4.04
CA ASP A 462 10.06 -13.94 4.04
C ASP A 462 8.92 -13.09 3.49
N ILE A 463 9.13 -11.79 3.27
CA ILE A 463 8.08 -10.90 2.76
C ILE A 463 7.80 -11.25 1.30
N ILE A 464 6.59 -11.74 1.05
CA ILE A 464 6.06 -11.95 -0.30
C ILE A 464 5.15 -10.75 -0.60
N PRO A 465 5.51 -9.88 -1.57
CA PRO A 465 4.65 -8.77 -1.97
C PRO A 465 3.31 -9.29 -2.48
N LEU A 466 2.22 -8.78 -1.91
CA LEU A 466 0.86 -9.17 -2.33
C LEU A 466 0.40 -8.22 -3.44
N SER A 467 -0.26 -8.75 -4.46
CA SER A 467 -0.77 -7.95 -5.60
C SER A 467 -2.12 -7.27 -5.31
N GLU A 468 -2.75 -7.61 -4.18
CA GLU A 468 -4.05 -7.09 -3.78
C GLU A 468 -3.89 -5.82 -2.94
N SER A 469 -4.53 -4.74 -3.39
CA SER A 469 -4.61 -3.49 -2.64
C SER A 469 -5.74 -3.58 -1.63
N PHE A 470 -5.41 -3.39 -0.35
CA PHE A 470 -6.39 -3.38 0.73
C PHE A 470 -6.95 -1.98 0.98
N ASP A 471 -8.23 -1.90 1.33
CA ASP A 471 -8.84 -0.66 1.81
C ASP A 471 -8.29 -0.31 3.21
N LEU A 472 -7.37 0.66 3.25
CA LEU A 472 -6.63 1.17 4.41
C LEU A 472 -7.47 1.86 5.51
N VAL A 473 -8.80 1.77 5.40
CA VAL A 473 -9.76 2.39 6.31
C VAL A 473 -9.89 1.58 7.60
N LYS A 474 -9.85 0.24 7.50
CA LYS A 474 -10.00 -0.66 8.66
C LYS A 474 -8.74 -0.70 9.53
N THR A 475 -8.92 -0.62 10.84
CA THR A 475 -7.85 -0.82 11.83
C THR A 475 -7.70 -2.31 12.17
N PRO A 476 -6.51 -2.91 12.06
CA PRO A 476 -6.28 -4.30 12.43
C PRO A 476 -6.51 -4.51 13.93
N ASP A 477 -7.20 -5.61 14.25
CA ASP A 477 -7.55 -5.97 15.62
C ASP A 477 -6.32 -6.58 16.32
N ASP A 478 -5.60 -7.46 15.62
CA ASP A 478 -4.42 -8.17 16.12
C ASP A 478 -3.12 -7.91 15.32
N GLU A 479 -2.01 -8.44 15.82
CA GLU A 479 -0.68 -8.28 15.20
C GLU A 479 -0.59 -9.00 13.85
N LEU A 480 -1.31 -10.11 13.68
CA LEU A 480 -1.22 -10.99 12.51
C LEU A 480 -1.92 -10.35 11.32
N GLU A 481 -3.09 -9.75 11.55
CA GLU A 481 -3.81 -8.89 10.62
C GLU A 481 -2.96 -7.66 10.24
N ALA A 482 -2.37 -7.00 11.23
CA ALA A 482 -1.52 -5.83 10.98
C ALA A 482 -0.31 -6.17 10.11
N LEU A 483 0.34 -7.33 10.35
CA LEU A 483 1.46 -7.81 9.54
C LEU A 483 1.03 -8.14 8.11
N TRP A 484 -0.14 -8.75 7.94
CA TRP A 484 -0.66 -9.06 6.61
C TRP A 484 -0.95 -7.80 5.79
N VAL A 485 -1.61 -6.80 6.39
CA VAL A 485 -1.84 -5.48 5.77
C VAL A 485 -0.50 -4.79 5.46
N ALA A 486 0.48 -4.89 6.36
CA ALA A 486 1.79 -4.30 6.10
C ALA A 486 2.50 -4.96 4.90
N CYS A 487 2.39 -6.28 4.74
CA CYS A 487 2.95 -7.00 3.60
C CYS A 487 2.29 -6.64 2.26
N SER A 488 1.02 -6.25 2.24
CA SER A 488 0.37 -5.78 1.00
C SER A 488 0.74 -4.34 0.64
N LEU A 489 1.13 -3.53 1.62
CA LEU A 489 1.67 -2.19 1.40
C LEU A 489 3.13 -2.20 0.95
N PHE A 490 3.87 -3.29 1.18
CA PHE A 490 5.26 -3.41 0.75
C PHE A 490 5.35 -3.72 -0.77
N PRO A 491 6.25 -3.07 -1.54
CA PRO A 491 7.36 -2.23 -1.10
C PRO A 491 7.09 -0.71 -1.08
N GLU A 492 6.00 -0.23 -1.69
CA GLU A 492 5.72 1.21 -1.85
C GLU A 492 5.55 1.91 -0.49
N GLY A 493 4.85 1.25 0.43
CA GLY A 493 4.55 1.70 1.79
C GLY A 493 3.47 2.77 1.86
N GLU A 494 2.80 2.87 3.01
CA GLU A 494 1.84 3.95 3.30
C GLU A 494 2.12 4.55 4.68
N GLU A 495 2.65 5.77 4.67
CA GLU A 495 3.24 6.39 5.85
C GLU A 495 2.19 6.78 6.90
N ASN A 496 0.97 7.16 6.49
CA ASN A 496 -0.08 7.53 7.45
C ASN A 496 -0.56 6.32 8.24
N TRP A 497 -0.71 5.17 7.58
CA TRP A 497 -1.07 3.91 8.19
C TRP A 497 0.04 3.43 9.13
N ALA A 498 1.30 3.47 8.68
CA ALA A 498 2.43 3.09 9.51
C ALA A 498 2.55 3.98 10.76
N ASN A 499 2.32 5.30 10.65
CA ASN A 499 2.31 6.22 11.79
C ASN A 499 1.17 5.98 12.77
N ARG A 500 -0.03 5.63 12.28
CA ARG A 500 -1.18 5.29 13.15
C ARG A 500 -0.92 4.04 13.99
N HIS A 501 -0.20 3.05 13.45
CA HIS A 501 -0.02 1.74 14.08
C HIS A 501 1.36 1.55 14.75
N GLU A 502 2.26 2.54 14.69
CA GLU A 502 3.63 2.46 15.22
C GLU A 502 3.69 2.02 16.69
N SER A 503 2.76 2.52 17.52
CA SER A 503 2.74 2.24 18.96
C SER A 503 2.16 0.88 19.33
N LYS A 504 1.16 0.40 18.56
CA LYS A 504 0.46 -0.87 18.82
C LYS A 504 1.16 -2.05 18.15
N PHE A 505 1.63 -1.87 16.91
CA PHE A 505 2.22 -2.90 16.06
C PHE A 505 3.52 -2.41 15.39
N PRO A 506 4.65 -2.34 16.13
CA PRO A 506 5.88 -1.72 15.64
C PRO A 506 6.47 -2.44 14.41
N LEU A 507 6.40 -3.77 14.37
CA LEU A 507 6.91 -4.53 13.23
C LEU A 507 6.05 -4.31 11.96
N ALA A 508 4.73 -4.30 12.09
CA ALA A 508 3.84 -4.02 10.97
C ALA A 508 4.05 -2.60 10.43
N ALA A 509 4.19 -1.61 11.32
CA ALA A 509 4.53 -0.24 10.94
C ALA A 509 5.90 -0.15 10.23
N TRP A 510 6.89 -0.95 10.65
CA TRP A 510 8.19 -1.04 9.97
C TRP A 510 8.07 -1.51 8.52
N ILE A 511 7.34 -2.61 8.29
CA ILE A 511 7.16 -3.20 6.95
C ILE A 511 6.36 -2.25 6.04
N ALA A 512 5.30 -1.63 6.56
CA ALA A 512 4.45 -0.70 5.80
C ALA A 512 5.11 0.67 5.53
N SER A 513 6.34 0.89 6.00
CA SER A 513 7.04 2.17 5.81
C SER A 513 7.51 2.33 4.38
N SER A 514 7.16 3.48 3.80
CA SER A 514 7.79 3.95 2.57
C SER A 514 9.29 4.11 2.75
N GLN A 515 10.03 3.92 1.66
CA GLN A 515 11.48 3.92 1.65
C GLN A 515 12.07 5.18 2.32
N GLU A 516 11.71 6.38 1.87
CA GLU A 516 12.25 7.66 2.39
C GLU A 516 12.11 7.87 3.91
N HIS A 517 11.09 7.26 4.53
CA HIS A 517 10.79 7.45 5.94
C HIS A 517 11.37 6.35 6.84
N ARG A 518 11.99 5.30 6.28
CA ARG A 518 12.53 4.17 7.05
C ARG A 518 13.58 4.61 8.06
N TRP A 519 14.53 5.46 7.68
CA TRP A 519 15.53 5.93 8.66
C TRP A 519 14.88 6.60 9.88
N SER A 520 13.94 7.53 9.61
CA SER A 520 13.26 8.26 10.69
C SER A 520 12.45 7.34 11.61
N ARG A 521 11.83 6.29 11.06
CA ARG A 521 11.07 5.32 11.83
C ARG A 521 11.99 4.40 12.62
N TRP A 522 13.07 3.92 12.02
CA TRP A 522 14.08 3.09 12.69
C TRP A 522 14.60 3.75 13.97
N GLN A 523 14.87 5.05 13.93
CA GLN A 523 15.30 5.81 15.12
C GLN A 523 14.29 5.75 16.27
N ARG A 524 12.98 5.67 15.96
CA ARG A 524 11.91 5.61 16.95
C ARG A 524 11.66 4.18 17.45
N ILE A 525 11.67 3.19 16.55
CA ILE A 525 11.18 1.85 16.84
C ILE A 525 12.22 0.73 16.93
N SER A 526 13.47 0.94 16.52
CA SER A 526 14.50 -0.10 16.44
C SER A 526 14.71 -0.91 17.72
N ARG A 527 14.49 -0.32 18.90
CA ARG A 527 14.57 -1.01 20.20
C ARG A 527 13.54 -2.13 20.41
N TRP A 528 12.46 -2.13 19.65
CA TRP A 528 11.39 -3.14 19.71
C TRP A 528 11.45 -4.13 18.55
N LEU A 529 12.39 -3.96 17.62
CA LEU A 529 12.58 -4.84 16.47
C LEU A 529 13.77 -5.78 16.69
N ASN A 530 13.70 -6.96 16.10
CA ASN A 530 14.86 -7.84 16.00
C ASN A 530 15.91 -7.22 15.04
N SER A 531 17.20 -7.49 15.27
CA SER A 531 18.29 -6.92 14.46
C SER A 531 18.22 -7.31 12.99
N GLU A 532 17.60 -8.45 12.66
CA GLU A 532 17.38 -8.91 11.28
C GLU A 532 16.55 -7.92 10.45
N TRP A 533 15.64 -7.17 11.08
CA TRP A 533 14.79 -6.22 10.37
C TRP A 533 15.52 -4.98 9.86
N ILE A 534 16.79 -4.80 10.21
CA ILE A 534 17.64 -3.73 9.66
C ILE A 534 17.86 -3.87 8.16
N GLU A 535 17.69 -5.07 7.60
CA GLU A 535 17.93 -5.34 6.17
C GLU A 535 16.97 -4.56 5.25
N LEU A 536 15.79 -4.16 5.75
CA LEU A 536 14.86 -3.31 5.00
C LEU A 536 15.28 -1.84 4.95
N LEU A 537 16.22 -1.41 5.79
CA LEU A 537 16.75 -0.05 5.81
C LEU A 537 17.95 0.05 4.86
N PRO A 538 17.84 0.73 3.70
CA PRO A 538 18.97 0.89 2.80
C PRO A 538 20.06 1.76 3.47
N PRO A 539 21.34 1.35 3.44
CA PRO A 539 22.42 2.12 4.06
C PRO A 539 22.57 3.55 3.52
N GLU A 540 22.17 3.82 2.28
CA GLU A 540 22.24 5.13 1.62
C GLU A 540 21.35 6.20 2.28
N GLU A 541 20.27 5.77 2.94
CA GLU A 541 19.35 6.68 3.63
C GLU A 541 19.77 7.01 5.05
N VAL A 542 20.73 6.26 5.58
CA VAL A 542 21.23 6.48 6.93
C VAL A 542 22.29 7.58 6.90
N PRO A 543 22.17 8.61 7.76
CA PRO A 543 23.21 9.61 7.90
C PRO A 543 24.57 8.96 8.19
N PHE A 544 25.61 9.45 7.51
CA PHE A 544 26.97 8.92 7.64
C PHE A 544 27.45 8.80 9.10
N SER A 545 26.99 9.70 9.99
CA SER A 545 27.31 9.69 11.41
C SER A 545 26.74 8.51 12.19
N GLU A 546 25.64 7.93 11.72
CA GLU A 546 24.92 6.85 12.40
C GLU A 546 25.23 5.49 11.80
N LEU A 547 25.61 5.43 10.51
CA LEU A 547 26.02 4.20 9.82
C LEU A 547 27.03 3.37 10.63
N VAL A 548 28.05 4.03 11.19
CA VAL A 548 29.13 3.37 11.94
C VAL A 548 28.63 2.71 13.23
N LYS A 549 27.66 3.33 13.89
CA LYS A 549 27.07 2.77 15.12
C LYS A 549 26.21 1.56 14.81
N LEU A 550 25.54 1.56 13.64
CA LEU A 550 24.73 0.44 13.19
C LEU A 550 25.58 -0.75 12.74
N LEU A 551 26.74 -0.53 12.09
CA LEU A 551 27.63 -1.59 11.62
C LEU A 551 28.03 -2.60 12.70
N ALA A 552 28.16 -2.16 13.96
CA ALA A 552 28.53 -3.03 15.08
C ALA A 552 27.40 -3.99 15.49
N ARG A 553 26.14 -3.67 15.15
CA ARG A 553 24.93 -4.36 15.61
C ARG A 553 24.08 -4.94 14.48
N ALA A 554 24.47 -4.69 13.23
CA ALA A 554 23.77 -5.13 12.03
C ALA A 554 24.06 -6.59 11.66
N THR A 555 23.23 -7.14 10.78
CA THR A 555 23.47 -8.47 10.18
C THR A 555 24.68 -8.45 9.25
N PRO A 556 25.33 -9.60 8.99
CA PRO A 556 26.49 -9.69 8.11
C PRO A 556 26.24 -9.11 6.71
N GLU A 557 25.08 -9.40 6.12
CA GLU A 557 24.73 -8.93 4.77
C GLU A 557 24.60 -7.41 4.71
N TRP A 558 23.83 -6.82 5.65
CA TRP A 558 23.70 -5.37 5.75
C TRP A 558 25.05 -4.69 6.01
N ARG A 559 25.91 -5.30 6.82
CA ARG A 559 27.25 -4.79 7.12
C ARG A 559 28.13 -4.70 5.87
N ILE A 560 28.06 -5.68 4.97
CA ILE A 560 28.83 -5.67 3.72
C ILE A 560 28.39 -4.47 2.87
N HIS A 561 27.08 -4.31 2.66
CA HIS A 561 26.53 -3.22 1.85
C HIS A 561 26.85 -1.84 2.46
N ALA A 562 26.60 -1.68 3.77
CA ALA A 562 26.89 -0.44 4.47
C ALA A 562 28.40 -0.11 4.47
N SER A 563 29.28 -1.10 4.56
CA SER A 563 30.73 -0.89 4.46
C SER A 563 31.13 -0.35 3.08
N GLN A 564 30.52 -0.83 1.99
CA GLN A 564 30.77 -0.30 0.65
C GLN A 564 30.34 1.17 0.51
N VAL A 565 29.13 1.51 1.01
CA VAL A 565 28.62 2.89 1.01
C VAL A 565 29.53 3.81 1.82
N ILE A 566 29.96 3.38 3.01
CA ILE A 566 30.88 4.15 3.85
C ILE A 566 32.22 4.35 3.15
N ARG A 567 32.85 3.28 2.64
CA ARG A 567 34.15 3.34 1.96
C ARG A 567 34.10 4.28 0.75
N LYS A 568 33.06 4.20 -0.08
CA LYS A 568 32.85 5.10 -1.23
C LYS A 568 32.72 6.56 -0.77
N THR A 569 31.93 6.81 0.28
CA THR A 569 31.73 8.16 0.83
C THR A 569 33.02 8.73 1.40
N MET A 570 33.80 7.92 2.10
CA MET A 570 35.09 8.33 2.66
C MET A 570 36.12 8.70 1.58
N ILE A 571 36.14 7.97 0.45
CA ILE A 571 37.03 8.29 -0.68
C ILE A 571 36.64 9.63 -1.31
N LEU A 572 35.34 9.90 -1.45
CA LEU A 572 34.83 11.16 -2.01
C LEU A 572 35.01 12.34 -1.04
N GLN A 573 34.89 12.11 0.26
CA GLN A 573 34.96 13.12 1.31
C GLN A 573 35.89 12.67 2.46
N PRO A 574 37.22 12.79 2.31
CA PRO A 574 38.19 12.36 3.32
C PRO A 574 37.99 13.02 4.69
N ASP A 575 37.53 14.27 4.74
CA ASP A 575 37.32 15.01 5.99
C ASP A 575 36.20 14.42 6.87
N ALA A 576 35.24 13.70 6.26
CA ALA A 576 34.15 13.03 6.99
C ALA A 576 34.70 12.00 8.00
N VAL A 577 35.89 11.45 7.74
CA VAL A 577 36.59 10.51 8.64
C VAL A 577 36.96 11.16 9.97
N ILE A 578 37.27 12.47 9.98
CA ILE A 578 37.63 13.19 11.21
C ILE A 578 36.41 13.27 12.14
N GLU A 579 35.24 13.61 11.59
CA GLU A 579 34.00 13.67 12.37
C GLU A 579 33.56 12.26 12.82
N MET A 580 33.68 11.26 11.95
CA MET A 580 33.40 9.87 12.27
C MET A 580 34.21 9.38 13.47
N ARG A 581 35.51 9.68 13.51
CA ARG A 581 36.36 9.36 14.66
C ARG A 581 35.86 10.01 15.95
N ARG A 582 35.33 11.24 15.90
CA ARG A 582 34.79 11.93 17.09
C ARG A 582 33.53 11.27 17.62
N TRP A 583 32.72 10.66 16.75
CA TRP A 583 31.46 10.01 17.13
C TRP A 583 31.66 8.61 17.73
N CYS A 584 32.79 7.95 17.47
CA CYS A 584 33.12 6.63 18.00
C CYS A 584 33.57 6.72 19.47
N LYS A 585 32.62 6.58 20.41
CA LYS A 585 32.90 6.63 21.86
C LYS A 585 33.24 5.26 22.44
N GLU A 586 32.63 4.20 21.92
CA GLU A 586 32.88 2.82 22.37
C GLU A 586 34.10 2.22 21.66
N LYS A 587 34.78 1.27 22.32
CA LYS A 587 35.96 0.60 21.74
C LYS A 587 35.61 -0.24 20.52
N SER A 588 34.43 -0.87 20.51
CA SER A 588 33.89 -1.63 19.37
C SER A 588 33.67 -0.74 18.15
N ASP A 589 33.02 0.41 18.35
CA ASP A 589 32.73 1.36 17.28
C ASP A 589 34.03 1.92 16.68
N ALA A 590 35.01 2.23 17.54
CA ALA A 590 36.32 2.70 17.11
C ALA A 590 37.04 1.66 16.25
N ALA A 591 36.92 0.37 16.56
CA ALA A 591 37.52 -0.69 15.76
C ALA A 591 36.83 -0.90 14.41
N VAL A 592 35.51 -0.81 14.36
CA VAL A 592 34.74 -0.84 13.10
C VAL A 592 35.06 0.38 12.23
N CYS A 593 35.21 1.55 12.85
CA CYS A 593 35.65 2.75 12.14
C CYS A 593 37.06 2.59 11.57
N ALA A 594 37.97 2.02 12.37
CA ALA A 594 39.33 1.75 11.95
C ALA A 594 39.41 0.71 10.82
N GLU A 595 38.56 -0.32 10.84
CA GLU A 595 38.41 -1.28 9.74
C GLU A 595 38.13 -0.55 8.43
N GLN A 596 37.12 0.33 8.40
CA GLN A 596 36.76 1.06 7.17
C GLN A 596 37.89 1.97 6.70
N ILE A 597 38.57 2.68 7.61
CA ILE A 597 39.68 3.58 7.26
C ILE A 597 40.86 2.80 6.67
N LEU A 598 41.21 1.65 7.26
CA LEU A 598 42.31 0.83 6.79
C LEU A 598 41.98 0.18 5.44
N ALA A 599 40.73 -0.25 5.23
CA ALA A 599 40.28 -0.81 3.96
C ALA A 599 40.47 0.14 2.76
N VAL A 600 40.34 1.46 2.97
CA VAL A 600 40.56 2.48 1.94
C VAL A 600 41.81 3.33 2.19
N ALA A 601 42.77 2.78 2.96
CA ALA A 601 43.97 3.50 3.34
C ALA A 601 44.74 4.14 2.17
N PRO A 602 44.89 3.48 1.01
CA PRO A 602 45.63 4.06 -0.12
C PRO A 602 45.10 5.40 -0.60
N TRP A 603 43.79 5.62 -0.51
CA TRP A 603 43.14 6.84 -1.00
C TRP A 603 43.03 7.92 0.07
N ILE A 604 42.98 7.55 1.36
CA ILE A 604 42.60 8.49 2.42
C ILE A 604 43.78 8.89 3.31
N ILE A 605 44.63 7.92 3.67
CA ILE A 605 45.76 8.18 4.59
C ILE A 605 46.76 9.21 4.04
N PRO A 606 47.04 9.31 2.71
CA PRO A 606 47.85 10.40 2.18
C PRO A 606 47.34 11.80 2.55
N HIS A 607 46.02 11.97 2.66
CA HIS A 607 45.38 13.24 3.01
C HIS A 607 45.30 13.46 4.53
N LEU A 608 44.99 12.41 5.31
CA LEU A 608 44.83 12.51 6.77
C LEU A 608 46.14 12.43 7.56
N GLY A 609 47.18 11.85 6.96
CA GLY A 609 48.52 11.74 7.52
C GLY A 609 48.73 10.59 8.51
N LYS A 610 49.99 10.48 8.97
CA LYS A 610 50.51 9.36 9.78
C LYS A 610 49.76 9.13 11.10
N ALA A 611 49.33 10.20 11.76
CA ALA A 611 48.64 10.09 13.05
C ALA A 611 47.32 9.30 12.93
N MET A 612 46.61 9.45 11.81
CA MET A 612 45.36 8.72 11.57
C MET A 612 45.63 7.23 11.32
N ALA A 613 46.64 6.90 10.50
CA ALA A 613 47.04 5.51 10.26
C ALA A 613 47.42 4.78 11.55
N VAL A 614 48.20 5.43 12.42
CA VAL A 614 48.59 4.86 13.72
C VAL A 614 47.37 4.67 14.63
N TRP A 615 46.46 5.63 14.68
CA TRP A 615 45.24 5.51 15.47
C TRP A 615 44.34 4.37 14.97
N ALA A 616 44.08 4.28 13.66
CA ALA A 616 43.26 3.22 13.09
C ALA A 616 43.88 1.84 13.37
N TYR A 617 45.20 1.70 13.16
CA TYR A 617 45.94 0.49 13.51
C TYR A 617 45.73 0.09 14.99
N GLN A 618 45.89 1.03 15.94
CA GLN A 618 45.75 0.74 17.38
C GLN A 618 44.31 0.41 17.77
N ALA A 619 43.33 1.12 17.21
CA ALA A 619 41.92 0.92 17.50
C ALA A 619 41.45 -0.46 17.02
N TRP A 620 41.82 -0.85 15.80
CA TRP A 620 41.50 -2.17 15.25
C TRP A 620 42.26 -3.28 15.98
N GLN A 621 43.54 -3.08 16.30
CA GLN A 621 44.34 -4.04 17.07
C GLN A 621 43.69 -4.37 18.43
N ALA A 622 43.12 -3.37 19.11
CA ALA A 622 42.50 -3.56 20.42
C ALA A 622 41.22 -4.40 20.36
N TYR A 623 40.50 -4.38 19.24
CA TYR A 623 39.24 -5.12 19.07
C TYR A 623 39.05 -5.56 17.60
N PRO A 624 39.78 -6.59 17.14
CA PRO A 624 39.76 -6.95 15.73
C PRO A 624 38.38 -7.40 15.24
N THR A 625 38.07 -7.03 14.01
CA THR A 625 36.80 -7.34 13.36
C THR A 625 36.91 -8.56 12.44
N GLN A 626 35.77 -9.01 11.88
CA GLN A 626 35.69 -10.20 11.03
C GLN A 626 36.22 -9.95 9.60
N ASP A 627 36.00 -8.76 9.03
CA ASP A 627 36.50 -8.40 7.70
C ASP A 627 37.98 -7.99 7.76
N ILE A 628 38.87 -8.99 7.73
CA ILE A 628 40.31 -8.79 7.93
C ILE A 628 41.05 -8.49 6.62
N GLY A 629 40.46 -8.83 5.47
CA GLY A 629 41.10 -8.80 4.15
C GLY A 629 41.60 -7.40 3.78
N PRO A 630 40.66 -6.47 3.53
CA PRO A 630 40.98 -5.08 3.18
C PRO A 630 41.82 -4.38 4.25
N VAL A 631 41.63 -4.72 5.53
CA VAL A 631 42.35 -4.12 6.65
C VAL A 631 43.83 -4.46 6.61
N LEU A 632 44.17 -5.74 6.50
CA LEU A 632 45.57 -6.18 6.49
C LEU A 632 46.31 -5.71 5.23
N GLU A 633 45.65 -5.68 4.08
CA GLU A 633 46.19 -5.10 2.84
C GLU A 633 46.45 -3.59 2.99
N GLY A 634 45.51 -2.85 3.58
CA GLY A 634 45.67 -1.45 3.92
C GLY A 634 46.81 -1.19 4.89
N MET A 635 47.01 -2.07 5.88
CA MET A 635 48.15 -2.00 6.81
C MET A 635 49.48 -2.27 6.11
N LYS A 636 49.56 -3.30 5.24
CA LYS A 636 50.74 -3.58 4.40
C LYS A 636 51.10 -2.35 3.57
N TRP A 637 50.12 -1.77 2.88
CA TRP A 637 50.31 -0.55 2.09
C TRP A 637 50.80 0.62 2.95
N CYS A 638 50.18 0.88 4.11
CA CYS A 638 50.59 1.93 5.04
C CYS A 638 52.04 1.74 5.52
N ALA A 639 52.49 0.50 5.74
CA ALA A 639 53.86 0.19 6.13
C ALA A 639 54.85 0.44 4.98
N CYS A 640 54.49 0.06 3.74
CA CYS A 640 55.29 0.33 2.54
C CYS A 640 55.49 1.83 2.30
N GLN A 641 54.46 2.65 2.55
CA GLN A 641 54.53 4.11 2.40
C GLN A 641 55.13 4.85 3.61
N GLY A 642 55.55 4.13 4.67
CA GLY A 642 56.19 4.71 5.86
C GLY A 642 55.24 5.35 6.89
N PHE A 643 53.93 5.17 6.73
CA PHE A 643 52.93 5.57 7.73
C PHE A 643 52.94 4.64 8.94
N LEU A 644 53.15 3.34 8.72
CA LEU A 644 53.33 2.34 9.78
C LEU A 644 54.77 1.80 9.82
N LYS A 645 55.14 1.14 10.92
CA LYS A 645 56.44 0.45 11.02
C LYS A 645 56.43 -0.81 10.14
N LYS A 646 57.57 -1.20 9.56
CA LYS A 646 57.70 -2.45 8.80
C LYS A 646 57.31 -3.70 9.62
N SER A 647 57.52 -3.66 10.95
CA SER A 647 57.17 -4.73 11.88
C SER A 647 55.73 -4.63 12.41
N TRP A 648 54.77 -4.19 11.60
CA TRP A 648 53.37 -4.00 12.01
C TRP A 648 52.63 -5.32 12.27
N SER A 649 53.08 -6.43 11.67
CA SER A 649 52.45 -7.74 11.81
C SER A 649 52.63 -8.34 13.21
N LYS A 650 53.83 -8.22 13.82
CA LYS A 650 54.15 -8.86 15.12
C LYS A 650 53.14 -8.59 16.23
N PRO A 651 52.72 -7.33 16.49
CA PRO A 651 51.74 -7.07 17.55
C PRO A 651 50.33 -7.59 17.22
N ILE A 652 50.02 -7.81 15.94
CA ILE A 652 48.74 -8.42 15.51
C ILE A 652 48.81 -9.94 15.68
N GLU A 653 49.97 -10.57 15.45
CA GLU A 653 50.18 -11.99 15.73
C GLU A 653 49.90 -12.31 17.20
N GLU A 654 50.38 -11.47 18.13
CA GLU A 654 50.13 -11.61 19.57
C GLU A 654 48.63 -11.54 19.92
N VAL A 655 47.89 -10.64 19.27
CA VAL A 655 46.44 -10.53 19.43
C VAL A 655 45.73 -11.76 18.85
N ALA A 656 46.11 -12.19 17.65
CA ALA A 656 45.54 -13.34 16.97
C ALA A 656 45.68 -14.63 17.80
N ILE A 657 46.78 -14.79 18.55
CA ILE A 657 46.98 -15.93 19.47
C ILE A 657 45.92 -16.01 20.57
N ASN A 658 45.30 -14.90 20.95
CA ASN A 658 44.30 -14.86 22.02
C ASN A 658 42.85 -14.93 21.50
N LEU A 659 42.64 -14.92 20.18
CA LEU A 659 41.32 -15.03 19.57
C LEU A 659 40.83 -16.49 19.51
N ARG A 660 39.50 -16.65 19.38
CA ARG A 660 38.85 -17.95 19.19
C ARG A 660 39.33 -18.62 17.90
N SER A 661 39.37 -19.95 17.88
CA SER A 661 39.93 -20.74 16.77
C SER A 661 39.32 -20.44 15.41
N GLY A 662 38.01 -20.17 15.33
CA GLY A 662 37.32 -19.86 14.07
C GLY A 662 37.37 -18.38 13.64
N HIS A 663 38.17 -17.53 14.28
CA HIS A 663 38.31 -16.14 13.85
C HIS A 663 39.23 -16.06 12.61
N PRO A 664 38.91 -15.29 11.54
CA PRO A 664 39.74 -15.18 10.33
C PRO A 664 41.22 -14.85 10.59
N LEU A 665 41.52 -13.98 11.57
CA LEU A 665 42.90 -13.70 11.99
C LEU A 665 43.69 -14.93 12.47
N ARG A 666 43.04 -15.96 13.02
CA ARG A 666 43.71 -17.22 13.39
C ARG A 666 44.13 -18.01 12.16
N HIS A 667 43.29 -18.03 11.14
CA HIS A 667 43.61 -18.63 9.85
C HIS A 667 44.78 -17.88 9.21
N TRP A 668 44.71 -16.54 9.18
CA TRP A 668 45.81 -15.70 8.68
C TRP A 668 47.12 -15.98 9.43
N LEU A 669 47.10 -16.01 10.77
CA LEU A 669 48.28 -16.32 11.58
C LEU A 669 48.86 -17.71 11.26
N SER A 670 48.00 -18.69 10.98
CA SER A 670 48.42 -20.06 10.66
C SER A 670 49.13 -20.11 9.31
N ILE A 671 48.59 -19.45 8.29
CA ILE A 671 49.23 -19.31 6.97
C ILE A 671 50.53 -18.50 7.06
N LEU A 672 50.54 -17.44 7.86
CA LEU A 672 51.72 -16.63 8.13
C LEU A 672 52.84 -17.48 8.74
N LYS A 673 52.55 -18.27 9.78
CA LYS A 673 53.54 -19.17 10.41
C LYS A 673 54.00 -20.29 9.49
N TRP A 674 53.14 -20.81 8.63
CA TRP A 674 53.58 -21.78 7.61
C TRP A 674 54.59 -21.12 6.67
N THR A 675 54.31 -19.88 6.24
CA THR A 675 55.17 -19.12 5.34
C THR A 675 56.50 -18.70 5.98
N THR A 676 56.50 -18.22 7.24
CA THR A 676 57.71 -17.68 7.90
C THR A 676 58.54 -18.74 8.62
N ASP A 677 57.89 -19.71 9.28
CA ASP A 677 58.56 -20.68 10.15
C ASP A 677 58.72 -22.04 9.48
N GLY A 678 58.13 -22.26 8.30
CA GLY A 678 58.08 -23.56 7.63
C GLY A 678 57.29 -24.63 8.40
N LYS A 679 56.50 -24.22 9.41
CA LYS A 679 55.71 -25.13 10.23
C LYS A 679 54.42 -25.48 9.53
N THR A 680 54.39 -26.68 8.96
CA THR A 680 53.21 -27.25 8.33
C THR A 680 52.04 -27.37 9.30
N MET A 681 50.86 -26.96 8.85
CA MET A 681 49.62 -27.13 9.62
C MET A 681 48.96 -28.48 9.35
N ARG A 682 48.05 -28.89 10.25
CA ARG A 682 47.20 -30.09 10.06
C ARG A 682 46.24 -29.88 8.89
N LEU A 683 45.89 -30.95 8.19
CA LEU A 683 45.02 -30.91 7.01
C LEU A 683 43.66 -30.27 7.33
N ASP A 684 43.01 -30.62 8.44
CA ASP A 684 41.73 -29.98 8.83
C ASP A 684 41.86 -28.47 9.02
N SER A 685 42.95 -28.02 9.65
CA SER A 685 43.19 -26.58 9.86
C SER A 685 43.50 -25.86 8.55
N MET A 686 44.12 -26.56 7.60
CA MET A 686 44.38 -26.06 6.26
C MET A 686 43.08 -25.86 5.49
N ARG A 687 42.21 -26.87 5.45
CA ARG A 687 40.89 -26.83 4.79
C ARG A 687 40.06 -25.63 5.29
N ASN A 688 39.91 -25.52 6.61
CA ASN A 688 39.22 -24.39 7.24
C ASN A 688 39.84 -23.02 6.92
N SER A 689 41.18 -22.96 6.76
CA SER A 689 41.86 -21.70 6.44
C SER A 689 41.69 -21.29 4.97
N PHE A 690 41.61 -22.25 4.06
CA PHE A 690 41.40 -21.99 2.63
C PHE A 690 39.96 -21.57 2.34
N GLU A 691 38.99 -22.12 3.07
CA GLU A 691 37.58 -21.68 3.01
C GLU A 691 37.39 -20.27 3.56
N ALA A 692 38.18 -19.86 4.57
CA ALA A 692 38.02 -18.58 5.25
C ALA A 692 38.84 -17.42 4.68
N LEU A 693 39.86 -17.67 3.86
CA LEU A 693 40.83 -16.65 3.41
C LEU A 693 40.89 -16.54 1.88
N PRO A 694 41.19 -15.34 1.33
CA PRO A 694 41.36 -15.14 -0.10
C PRO A 694 42.42 -16.08 -0.70
N LEU A 695 42.15 -16.64 -1.87
CA LEU A 695 43.05 -17.55 -2.59
C LEU A 695 44.45 -16.96 -2.78
N ASP A 696 44.51 -15.68 -3.14
CA ASP A 696 45.74 -14.93 -3.34
C ASP A 696 46.67 -14.90 -2.12
N TRP A 697 46.15 -15.05 -0.90
CA TRP A 697 46.94 -14.99 0.33
C TRP A 697 47.69 -16.27 0.63
N TRP A 698 47.23 -17.41 0.10
CA TRP A 698 47.86 -18.71 0.31
C TRP A 698 48.33 -19.37 -0.99
N ALA A 699 48.14 -18.73 -2.14
CA ALA A 699 48.52 -19.27 -3.45
C ALA A 699 49.99 -19.73 -3.52
N HIS A 700 50.93 -19.03 -2.87
CA HIS A 700 52.35 -19.46 -2.84
C HIS A 700 52.59 -20.80 -2.13
N LEU A 701 51.62 -21.27 -1.35
CA LEU A 701 51.63 -22.59 -0.69
C LEU A 701 50.80 -23.62 -1.47
N SER A 702 50.19 -23.25 -2.60
CA SER A 702 49.22 -24.08 -3.32
C SER A 702 49.79 -25.44 -3.74
N ILE A 703 51.04 -25.46 -4.20
CA ILE A 703 51.73 -26.68 -4.64
C ILE A 703 51.91 -27.68 -3.48
N GLU A 704 52.44 -27.19 -2.35
CA GLU A 704 52.62 -28.02 -1.15
C GLU A 704 51.25 -28.48 -0.60
N ALA A 705 50.28 -27.56 -0.57
CA ALA A 705 48.96 -27.84 -0.03
C ALA A 705 48.19 -28.88 -0.86
N LEU A 706 48.20 -28.76 -2.19
CA LEU A 706 47.53 -29.71 -3.08
C LEU A 706 48.17 -31.10 -3.00
N SER A 707 49.51 -31.17 -3.00
CA SER A 707 50.22 -32.45 -2.83
C SER A 707 49.78 -33.18 -1.56
N ARG A 708 49.70 -32.44 -0.45
CA ARG A 708 49.34 -33.02 0.85
C ARG A 708 47.88 -33.44 0.95
N GLN A 709 46.95 -32.76 0.26
CA GLN A 709 45.56 -33.20 0.19
C GLN A 709 45.40 -34.44 -0.70
N LEU A 710 46.19 -34.57 -1.77
CA LEU A 710 46.18 -35.75 -2.63
C LEU A 710 46.76 -36.99 -1.96
N GLU A 711 47.70 -36.84 -1.04
CA GLU A 711 48.27 -37.96 -0.28
C GLU A 711 47.29 -38.57 0.75
N ASP A 712 46.30 -37.80 1.19
CA ASP A 712 45.33 -38.17 2.23
C ASP A 712 43.97 -38.59 1.65
N GLU A 713 43.33 -39.64 2.18
CA GLU A 713 42.03 -40.10 1.66
C GLU A 713 40.92 -39.07 1.92
N ASP A 714 40.83 -38.51 3.12
CA ASP A 714 39.85 -37.47 3.46
C ASP A 714 40.12 -36.18 2.65
N GLY A 715 41.39 -35.93 2.30
CA GLY A 715 41.81 -34.80 1.47
C GLY A 715 41.33 -34.89 0.04
N ARG A 716 41.38 -36.08 -0.57
CA ARG A 716 40.83 -36.32 -1.91
C ARG A 716 39.33 -36.10 -1.94
N SER A 717 38.60 -36.61 -0.95
CA SER A 717 37.15 -36.40 -0.84
C SER A 717 36.81 -34.91 -0.72
N TRP A 718 37.54 -34.17 0.13
CA TRP A 718 37.35 -32.73 0.26
C TRP A 718 37.67 -31.95 -1.03
N LEU A 719 38.73 -32.32 -1.74
CA LEU A 719 39.11 -31.72 -3.03
C LEU A 719 38.05 -31.90 -4.12
N LEU A 720 37.32 -33.02 -4.10
CA LEU A 720 36.22 -33.29 -5.03
C LEU A 720 34.99 -32.45 -4.75
N GLU A 721 34.73 -32.13 -3.49
CA GLU A 721 33.58 -31.35 -3.06
C GLU A 721 33.81 -29.84 -3.19
N GLN A 722 35.00 -29.34 -2.85
CA GLN A 722 35.24 -27.89 -2.74
C GLN A 722 35.61 -27.23 -4.08
N PRO A 723 34.90 -26.16 -4.51
CA PRO A 723 35.14 -25.45 -5.77
C PRO A 723 36.31 -24.46 -5.66
N ILE A 724 37.52 -24.97 -5.42
CA ILE A 724 38.73 -24.14 -5.35
C ILE A 724 39.34 -24.03 -6.74
N SER A 725 39.60 -22.78 -7.19
CA SER A 725 40.27 -22.45 -8.45
C SER A 725 41.75 -22.86 -8.48
N TRP A 726 42.04 -24.16 -8.50
CA TRP A 726 43.40 -24.70 -8.51
C TRP A 726 44.23 -24.25 -9.70
N ALA A 727 43.62 -24.04 -10.86
CA ALA A 727 44.27 -23.40 -12.00
C ALA A 727 44.81 -22.00 -11.65
N ALA A 728 43.99 -21.14 -11.03
CA ALA A 728 44.41 -19.81 -10.62
C ALA A 728 45.40 -19.82 -9.43
N ALA A 729 45.34 -20.83 -8.57
CA ALA A 729 46.24 -20.98 -7.43
C ALA A 729 47.63 -21.45 -7.86
N CYS A 730 47.71 -22.47 -8.73
CA CYS A 730 48.97 -23.15 -9.08
C CYS A 730 49.65 -22.61 -10.34
N LEU A 731 48.89 -22.13 -11.35
CA LEU A 731 49.45 -21.60 -12.60
C LEU A 731 49.93 -20.15 -12.42
N ARG A 732 50.98 -20.01 -11.62
CA ARG A 732 51.66 -18.74 -11.34
C ARG A 732 53.16 -18.86 -11.65
N PRO A 733 53.79 -17.81 -12.20
CA PRO A 733 55.21 -17.85 -12.49
C PRO A 733 56.03 -17.97 -11.20
N PRO A 734 57.20 -18.63 -11.24
CA PRO A 734 58.03 -18.94 -10.07
C PRO A 734 58.63 -17.71 -9.35
N THR A 735 58.42 -16.51 -9.89
CA THR A 735 58.88 -15.24 -9.30
C THR A 735 57.71 -14.32 -8.95
N GLU A 736 56.45 -14.78 -9.04
CA GLU A 736 55.30 -13.98 -8.63
C GLU A 736 55.39 -13.71 -7.12
N GLU A 737 55.40 -12.44 -6.72
CA GLU A 737 55.38 -12.07 -5.31
C GLU A 737 54.03 -12.47 -4.69
N GLY A 738 54.10 -13.16 -3.55
CA GLY A 738 52.93 -13.56 -2.79
C GLY A 738 52.18 -12.36 -2.23
N ARG A 739 50.84 -12.45 -2.19
CA ARG A 739 49.98 -11.37 -1.72
C ARG A 739 49.74 -11.38 -0.21
N LEU A 740 50.19 -12.40 0.52
CA LEU A 740 50.02 -12.53 1.96
C LEU A 740 50.44 -11.25 2.71
N PRO A 741 49.55 -10.61 3.48
CA PRO A 741 49.94 -9.47 4.30
C PRO A 741 50.81 -9.89 5.48
N GLY A 742 51.96 -9.24 5.66
CA GLY A 742 52.82 -9.40 6.83
C GLY A 742 54.03 -10.33 6.64
N ALA A 743 54.12 -11.04 5.51
CA ALA A 743 55.30 -11.79 5.11
C ALA A 743 55.56 -11.58 3.61
N ASP A 744 56.84 -11.62 3.23
CA ASP A 744 57.24 -11.67 1.84
C ASP A 744 57.37 -13.14 1.45
N SER A 745 56.76 -13.53 0.33
CA SER A 745 56.86 -14.86 -0.25
C SER A 745 56.90 -14.77 -1.77
N GLN A 746 57.34 -15.84 -2.41
CA GLN A 746 57.28 -15.99 -3.86
C GLN A 746 56.59 -17.31 -4.19
N HIS A 747 55.79 -17.31 -5.25
CA HIS A 747 55.17 -18.54 -5.72
C HIS A 747 56.25 -19.47 -6.30
N PRO A 748 56.28 -20.77 -5.94
CA PRO A 748 57.33 -21.69 -6.42
C PRO A 748 57.24 -22.05 -7.92
N GLY A 749 56.11 -21.74 -8.55
CA GLY A 749 55.76 -22.26 -9.88
C GLY A 749 55.15 -23.65 -9.79
N MET A 750 54.51 -24.12 -10.86
CA MET A 750 53.89 -25.44 -10.88
C MET A 750 54.97 -26.54 -10.97
N ASP A 751 54.88 -27.55 -10.11
CA ASP A 751 55.83 -28.68 -10.09
C ASP A 751 55.29 -29.87 -10.89
N MET A 752 56.13 -30.45 -11.76
CA MET A 752 55.81 -31.65 -12.53
C MET A 752 55.58 -32.89 -11.65
N ASN A 753 56.17 -32.95 -10.46
CA ASN A 753 55.87 -34.07 -9.54
C ASN A 753 54.42 -34.02 -9.05
N LEU A 754 53.87 -32.82 -8.86
CA LEU A 754 52.47 -32.63 -8.49
C LEU A 754 51.54 -33.02 -9.65
N VAL A 755 51.91 -32.71 -10.88
CA VAL A 755 51.19 -33.17 -12.09
C VAL A 755 51.10 -34.70 -12.11
N VAL A 756 52.20 -35.40 -11.83
CA VAL A 756 52.22 -36.87 -11.75
C VAL A 756 51.33 -37.39 -10.61
N SER A 757 51.35 -36.73 -9.45
CA SER A 757 50.49 -37.08 -8.32
C SER A 757 49.01 -36.93 -8.67
N ILE A 758 48.62 -35.81 -9.31
CA ILE A 758 47.25 -35.59 -9.80
C ILE A 758 46.86 -36.69 -10.79
N ARG A 759 47.73 -37.04 -11.75
CA ARG A 759 47.51 -38.13 -12.73
C ARG A 759 47.29 -39.48 -12.07
N HIS A 760 48.08 -39.80 -11.04
CA HIS A 760 47.93 -41.05 -10.31
C HIS A 760 46.54 -41.17 -9.65
N HIS A 761 46.01 -40.06 -9.16
CA HIS A 761 44.69 -39.99 -8.53
C HIS A 761 43.53 -39.66 -9.51
N PHE A 762 43.84 -39.40 -10.78
CA PHE A 762 42.93 -38.93 -11.83
C PHE A 762 41.75 -39.87 -12.12
N VAL A 763 41.97 -41.19 -12.07
CA VAL A 763 40.93 -42.20 -12.34
C VAL A 763 39.76 -42.10 -11.34
N ASN A 764 40.02 -41.63 -10.11
CA ASN A 764 38.97 -41.40 -9.12
C ASN A 764 38.25 -40.06 -9.36
N LEU A 765 38.94 -39.06 -9.94
CA LEU A 765 38.41 -37.71 -10.16
C LEU A 765 37.42 -37.62 -11.35
N GLU A 766 37.61 -38.43 -12.40
CA GLU A 766 36.70 -38.46 -13.57
C GLU A 766 35.36 -39.16 -13.30
N ASN A 767 35.36 -40.14 -12.39
CA ASN A 767 34.19 -40.99 -12.13
C ASN A 767 33.27 -40.45 -11.02
N GLU A 768 33.76 -39.54 -10.18
CA GLU A 768 33.02 -38.97 -9.05
C GLU A 768 32.44 -37.58 -9.39
N LYS A 769 31.18 -37.35 -9.00
CA LYS A 769 30.44 -36.12 -9.30
C LYS A 769 30.58 -35.14 -8.13
N GLY A 770 31.42 -34.10 -8.31
CA GLY A 770 31.56 -32.98 -7.38
C GLY A 770 31.95 -31.70 -8.13
N GLU A 771 31.67 -30.53 -7.55
CA GLU A 771 31.98 -29.24 -8.19
C GLU A 771 33.49 -29.00 -8.27
N GLY A 772 34.23 -29.42 -7.24
CA GLY A 772 35.70 -29.31 -7.16
C GLY A 772 36.46 -30.12 -8.21
N SER A 773 35.89 -31.23 -8.70
CA SER A 773 36.54 -32.05 -9.73
C SER A 773 36.75 -31.27 -11.03
N SER A 774 35.82 -30.37 -11.38
CA SER A 774 35.94 -29.56 -12.60
C SER A 774 37.12 -28.59 -12.55
N HIS A 775 37.43 -28.01 -11.38
CA HIS A 775 38.58 -27.12 -11.23
C HIS A 775 39.92 -27.86 -11.30
N LEU A 776 39.98 -29.10 -10.78
CA LEU A 776 41.17 -29.95 -10.87
C LEU A 776 41.39 -30.47 -12.30
N LEU A 777 40.32 -30.87 -12.98
CA LEU A 777 40.34 -31.29 -14.38
C LEU A 777 40.82 -30.16 -15.29
N ASP A 778 40.33 -28.94 -15.07
CA ASP A 778 40.80 -27.77 -15.83
C ASP A 778 42.30 -27.51 -15.62
N LEU A 779 42.83 -27.65 -14.40
CA LEU A 779 44.27 -27.53 -14.14
C LEU A 779 45.10 -28.58 -14.90
N ILE A 780 44.73 -29.86 -14.79
CA ILE A 780 45.52 -30.96 -15.36
C ILE A 780 45.42 -31.05 -16.88
N GLU A 781 44.22 -30.87 -17.44
CA GLU A 781 44.01 -30.90 -18.89
C GLU A 781 44.69 -29.71 -19.57
N SER A 782 44.72 -28.54 -18.93
CA SER A 782 45.50 -27.39 -19.42
C SER A 782 46.97 -27.75 -19.59
N ILE A 783 47.57 -28.39 -18.58
CA ILE A 783 48.98 -28.79 -18.58
C ILE A 783 49.22 -29.90 -19.63
N GLU A 784 48.30 -30.85 -19.76
CA GLU A 784 48.37 -31.93 -20.77
C GLU A 784 48.29 -31.39 -22.20
N ASP A 785 47.42 -30.42 -22.45
CA ASP A 785 47.33 -29.75 -23.75
C ASP A 785 48.64 -29.03 -24.09
N LEU A 786 49.33 -28.46 -23.09
CA LEU A 786 50.66 -27.86 -23.26
C LEU A 786 51.71 -28.93 -23.60
N GLU A 787 51.79 -30.01 -22.84
CA GLU A 787 52.76 -31.11 -23.07
C GLU A 787 52.59 -31.76 -24.44
N GLN A 788 51.35 -31.96 -24.89
CA GLN A 788 51.03 -32.61 -26.18
C GLN A 788 51.20 -31.67 -27.38
N GLY A 789 51.40 -30.37 -27.16
CA GLY A 789 51.38 -29.36 -28.22
C GLY A 789 50.02 -29.20 -28.90
N SER A 790 48.94 -29.58 -28.20
CA SER A 790 47.56 -29.53 -28.69
C SER A 790 47.04 -28.10 -28.76
N ALA A 791 46.01 -27.86 -29.58
CA ALA A 791 45.29 -26.59 -29.58
C ALA A 791 44.62 -26.34 -28.22
N VAL A 792 44.57 -25.06 -27.80
CA VAL A 792 43.97 -24.66 -26.51
C VAL A 792 42.49 -25.01 -26.50
N LYS A 793 42.08 -25.88 -25.56
CA LYS A 793 40.68 -26.27 -25.36
C LYS A 793 39.97 -25.36 -24.37
N CYS A 794 38.64 -25.32 -24.47
CA CYS A 794 37.80 -24.67 -23.46
C CYS A 794 37.75 -25.51 -22.18
N GLY A 795 37.98 -24.87 -21.03
CA GLY A 795 37.79 -25.49 -19.72
C GLY A 795 36.32 -25.62 -19.34
N ARG A 796 36.07 -26.43 -18.30
CA ARG A 796 34.75 -26.65 -17.69
C ARG A 796 34.32 -25.47 -16.83
N THR A 797 35.25 -24.89 -16.09
CA THR A 797 35.02 -23.78 -15.14
C THR A 797 35.27 -22.41 -15.76
N HIS A 798 36.12 -22.34 -16.78
CA HIS A 798 36.39 -21.12 -17.51
C HIS A 798 36.82 -21.41 -18.97
N PRO A 799 36.20 -20.78 -19.99
CA PRO A 799 36.50 -21.04 -21.40
C PRO A 799 37.98 -20.82 -21.78
N ALA A 800 38.64 -19.87 -21.10
CA ALA A 800 40.02 -19.50 -21.38
C ALA A 800 41.05 -20.00 -20.33
N VAL A 801 40.69 -20.96 -19.45
CA VAL A 801 41.60 -21.43 -18.38
C VAL A 801 42.94 -21.95 -18.91
N SER A 802 42.92 -22.68 -20.03
CA SER A 802 44.10 -23.29 -20.64
C SER A 802 45.09 -22.28 -21.20
N TRP A 803 44.72 -20.99 -21.29
CA TRP A 803 45.67 -19.93 -21.61
C TRP A 803 46.61 -19.62 -20.44
N LEU A 804 46.21 -19.87 -19.19
CA LEU A 804 47.04 -19.62 -18.01
C LEU A 804 48.34 -20.43 -17.97
N VAL A 805 48.45 -21.51 -18.73
CA VAL A 805 49.68 -22.31 -18.84
C VAL A 805 50.49 -22.00 -20.10
N ARG A 806 49.98 -21.14 -21.00
CA ARG A 806 50.63 -20.77 -22.27
C ARG A 806 51.48 -19.51 -22.11
N PRO A 807 52.59 -19.36 -22.84
CA PRO A 807 53.33 -18.10 -22.89
C PRO A 807 52.41 -16.93 -23.24
N VAL A 808 52.55 -15.79 -22.54
CA VAL A 808 51.70 -14.61 -22.75
C VAL A 808 51.80 -14.08 -24.18
N ASP A 809 52.94 -14.29 -24.84
CA ASP A 809 53.17 -13.90 -26.24
C ASP A 809 52.28 -14.66 -27.24
N GLU A 810 51.78 -15.84 -26.87
CA GLU A 810 50.86 -16.64 -27.69
C GLU A 810 49.40 -16.18 -27.52
N TRP A 811 49.11 -15.35 -26.53
CA TRP A 811 47.74 -14.93 -26.23
C TRP A 811 47.27 -13.90 -27.26
N GLY A 812 46.22 -14.25 -28.00
CA GLY A 812 45.51 -13.32 -28.87
C GLY A 812 44.68 -12.28 -28.12
N ILE A 813 43.74 -11.66 -28.82
CA ILE A 813 42.65 -10.91 -28.18
C ILE A 813 41.66 -11.95 -27.63
N LEU A 814 41.63 -12.10 -26.31
CA LEU A 814 40.67 -12.95 -25.61
C LEU A 814 39.36 -12.14 -25.46
N ASP A 815 38.60 -11.99 -26.55
CA ASP A 815 37.33 -11.26 -26.52
C ASP A 815 36.26 -12.08 -25.79
N LEU A 816 35.80 -11.52 -24.68
CA LEU A 816 34.57 -11.74 -23.90
C LEU A 816 34.02 -13.17 -23.81
N THR A 817 33.88 -13.62 -22.57
CA THR A 817 33.16 -14.82 -22.15
C THR A 817 31.79 -14.89 -22.83
N PRO A 818 31.44 -16.02 -23.51
CA PRO A 818 30.14 -16.18 -24.15
C PRO A 818 29.00 -15.99 -23.14
N GLU A 819 27.95 -15.26 -23.52
CA GLU A 819 26.75 -15.08 -22.70
C GLU A 819 26.17 -16.45 -22.28
N GLY A 820 26.13 -16.71 -20.95
CA GLY A 820 25.55 -17.93 -20.38
C GLY A 820 26.55 -18.99 -19.86
N PHE A 821 27.86 -18.75 -19.91
CA PHE A 821 28.87 -19.63 -19.28
C PHE A 821 29.17 -19.18 -17.84
N SER A 822 29.16 -20.09 -16.86
CA SER A 822 29.72 -19.82 -15.54
C SER A 822 31.23 -19.64 -15.67
N CYS A 823 31.75 -18.50 -15.23
CA CYS A 823 33.17 -18.17 -15.36
C CYS A 823 33.81 -18.11 -13.98
N ASP A 824 34.84 -18.92 -13.77
CA ASP A 824 35.71 -18.81 -12.59
C ASP A 824 36.35 -17.40 -12.53
N GLU A 825 35.91 -16.58 -11.57
CA GLU A 825 36.34 -15.19 -11.40
C GLU A 825 37.85 -15.06 -11.12
N MET A 826 38.44 -16.06 -10.45
CA MET A 826 39.87 -16.03 -10.10
C MET A 826 40.74 -16.30 -11.33
N VAL A 827 40.27 -17.17 -12.24
CA VAL A 827 40.89 -17.38 -13.55
C VAL A 827 40.77 -16.12 -14.39
N GLN A 828 39.57 -15.53 -14.48
CA GLN A 828 39.33 -14.30 -15.23
C GLN A 828 40.22 -13.14 -14.74
N ALA A 829 40.34 -12.94 -13.42
CA ALA A 829 41.19 -11.90 -12.84
C ALA A 829 42.67 -12.04 -13.24
N ARG A 830 43.18 -13.26 -13.40
CA ARG A 830 44.55 -13.50 -13.89
C ARG A 830 44.68 -13.24 -15.38
N LEU A 831 43.67 -13.60 -16.16
CA LEU A 831 43.63 -13.34 -17.60
C LEU A 831 43.61 -11.82 -17.90
N ASP A 832 42.84 -11.05 -17.12
CA ASP A 832 42.74 -9.60 -17.26
C ASP A 832 44.08 -8.87 -17.02
N ILE A 833 44.89 -9.37 -16.07
CA ILE A 833 46.23 -8.83 -15.77
C ILE A 833 47.29 -9.41 -16.75
N ARG A 834 46.89 -10.34 -17.62
CA ARG A 834 47.75 -11.04 -18.60
C ARG A 834 48.98 -11.71 -17.96
N VAL A 835 48.74 -12.46 -16.87
CA VAL A 835 49.79 -13.23 -16.18
C VAL A 835 49.60 -14.73 -16.42
N SER A 836 50.66 -15.38 -16.87
CA SER A 836 50.72 -16.83 -17.10
C SER A 836 51.59 -17.53 -16.08
N GLY A 837 51.21 -18.76 -15.73
CA GLY A 837 52.01 -19.71 -14.97
C GLY A 837 53.09 -20.42 -15.78
N PHE A 838 53.23 -20.13 -17.08
CA PHE A 838 54.22 -20.76 -17.95
C PHE A 838 55.67 -20.53 -17.45
N HIS A 839 56.43 -21.62 -17.34
CA HIS A 839 57.88 -21.62 -17.18
C HIS A 839 58.50 -22.84 -17.86
N SER A 840 59.79 -22.79 -18.20
CA SER A 840 60.48 -23.86 -18.95
C SER A 840 60.40 -25.23 -18.29
N GLY A 841 60.34 -25.27 -16.94
CA GLY A 841 60.17 -26.50 -16.17
C GLY A 841 58.87 -27.28 -16.44
N LEU A 842 57.84 -26.66 -17.01
CA LEU A 842 56.60 -27.35 -17.41
C LEU A 842 56.74 -28.17 -18.70
N LEU A 843 57.77 -27.88 -19.51
CA LEU A 843 58.04 -28.61 -20.76
C LEU A 843 59.07 -29.74 -20.57
N GLU A 844 59.69 -29.85 -19.39
CA GLU A 844 60.62 -30.92 -19.08
C GLU A 844 59.83 -32.22 -18.84
N SER A 845 59.81 -33.11 -19.84
CA SER A 845 59.09 -34.38 -19.76
C SER A 845 59.63 -35.26 -18.62
N THR A 846 58.71 -35.76 -17.78
CA THR A 846 59.02 -36.66 -16.66
C THR A 846 59.55 -38.03 -17.11
N GLN A 847 59.52 -38.36 -18.40
CA GLN A 847 60.16 -39.58 -18.94
C GLN A 847 61.70 -39.57 -18.83
N ALA A 848 62.33 -38.43 -18.52
CA ALA A 848 63.78 -38.34 -18.35
C ALA A 848 64.28 -38.54 -16.89
N ARG A 849 63.39 -38.77 -15.91
CA ARG A 849 63.75 -38.95 -14.49
C ARG A 849 63.22 -40.27 -13.90
N LEU A 850 63.72 -41.39 -14.41
CA LEU A 850 63.84 -42.64 -13.66
C LEU A 850 65.34 -42.94 -13.52
N PRO A 851 65.89 -43.19 -12.31
CA PRO A 851 67.23 -43.74 -12.18
C PRO A 851 67.33 -45.17 -12.73
#